data_AF-B8DPT2-F1
#
_entry.id   AF-B8DPT2-F1
#
_cell.length_a   1.000
_cell.length_b   1.000
_cell.length_c   1.000
_cell.angle_alpha   90.00
_cell.angle_beta   90.00
_cell.angle_gamma   90.00
#
_symmetry.space_group_name_H-M   'P 1'
#
loop_
_entity.id
_entity.type
_entity.pdbx_description
1 polymer ?
#
loop_
_entity_poly.entity_id
_entity_poly.type
_entity_poly.pdbx_seq_one_letter_code
_entity_poly.pdbx_strand_id
1 'polypeptide(L)'
;MNAKGFTLIEVTVVLVLAGLLAAVAGVGIVTGARSFVTAREASDLAQEAQLAMDRLTREIVELVDIPANSSSTLLVLRNVGAQGTAQFNRSIQYVANAQAIRIADGTGGATNGDTLIDNVTAFSLTYWQEDTSTTSWASTNDARLLSAIDVNFTLTAPGGTTRQFVNRIVPRNNENRGGASPNSAPPSLARYDVCFVATAAAGNGDHPVVVQLRQFRDRLLLPWSGGRALVRAYYAVGPDMARVVAAHEPLRAATLAALTPVAALAGLAVHAPGWLAACVVLSALLVAVTGRALRRGSTAARAAMDTAMGTARNAGQRGAVLLSAIVTIVAFSVLAATMVPMMTGSMMGEISAVQGDQAYYLAESGFGAAGSMFLAAGDEQARKNLLETMDGSTYTFANNAGSFTLGVEPYWYEVTNNTGTTLTTRAYGTPPTLPTNTSGRIRAGTGSTFYAYSNISVSGDTVTFTLTSTPSPLIASGTDIFFSARPSASQTVTERGNLTLTASNAAAFPNVNGMFTIRDGATHTGRVAYVYRRKNGSTLEDVRLVEGQGATWSNLALTTDANISLEAYLRLHSTGTPSGGLPREVVYNVPIGWILGGGNFSKEQYQDTFANLDKWYTGSSSEGHLGTHSISSDSVHITAMQTAVTTGFGFFRSWLSGDNQWSSLFFNWGATNVDLARGWLDTEGNSSYDLQFKTRVASQSGNNKAFFGGMMFRARNNDQGDADSNNDELECYGISFVRFRQYRSLLNSNWYWPNDVPSTLVPGYDAGPDPDTGGPMFGTDESQNEIVNNYFIIWLNANKYSWPGILLWERRNGAFRWLAYKRLGQASGIVNYGSGPTYSLKDWPSLLVRLVEGQELSFTNGGGTSAGTTLRINYGDEITTATGAKARVIGPPIVTSGDWASGTAAGKLVLTNVDTGSSGSFGNGQIITVDNVQHARVGSGGLGSKANYIRVYYSDASTNTTGDAVPYNPTAPGGNTTYTSSQRRSNQRITTSSGKLSWIPDDYEQWTAATDYFSLVQWDDVNTAVTGVTTMGELLNGNSLSNSIVRSTNLLSPTYNDSSPSYSPPEALSIFTSGPTGTNFYFDDFGLQLDLRGGKGFLPPIQQ
;
A
#
# COMPACT_ATOMS: atom_id res chain seq x y z
N MET A 1 97.84 26.07 12.09
CA MET A 1 96.83 26.48 11.10
C MET A 1 97.14 25.81 9.78
N ASN A 2 96.47 24.69 9.48
CA ASN A 2 96.48 24.06 8.16
C ASN A 2 95.01 23.98 7.74
N ALA A 3 94.56 24.94 6.92
CA ALA A 3 93.24 24.91 6.33
C ALA A 3 93.17 23.72 5.37
N LYS A 4 92.50 22.63 5.79
CA LYS A 4 92.06 21.60 4.85
C LYS A 4 90.88 22.20 4.09
N GLY A 5 91.20 22.80 2.93
CA GLY A 5 90.21 23.31 1.99
C GLY A 5 89.19 22.22 1.64
N PHE A 6 87.95 22.66 1.39
CA PHE A 6 86.90 21.85 0.78
C PHE A 6 87.48 21.13 -0.44
N THR A 7 87.31 19.81 -0.53
CA THR A 7 87.66 19.14 -1.78
C THR A 7 86.70 19.67 -2.85
N LEU A 8 87.23 20.06 -4.01
CA LEU A 8 86.43 20.56 -5.13
C LEU A 8 85.23 19.63 -5.39
N ILE A 9 85.46 18.32 -5.26
CA ILE A 9 84.46 17.28 -5.45
C ILE A 9 83.30 17.34 -4.43
N GLU A 10 83.54 17.68 -3.15
CA GLU A 10 82.48 17.88 -2.15
C GLU A 10 81.61 19.10 -2.51
N VAL A 11 82.23 20.22 -2.90
CA VAL A 11 81.49 21.43 -3.32
C VAL A 11 80.67 21.15 -4.56
N THR A 12 81.24 20.45 -5.54
CA THR A 12 80.53 20.06 -6.77
C THR A 12 79.37 19.12 -6.46
N VAL A 13 79.55 18.10 -5.60
CA VAL A 13 78.47 17.16 -5.26
C VAL A 13 77.35 17.84 -4.48
N VAL A 14 77.66 18.74 -3.54
CA VAL A 14 76.64 19.49 -2.80
C VAL A 14 75.87 20.45 -3.69
N LEU A 15 76.55 21.18 -4.60
CA LEU A 15 75.89 22.06 -5.57
C LEU A 15 75.02 21.27 -6.57
N VAL A 16 75.48 20.10 -7.01
CA VAL A 16 74.71 19.23 -7.91
C VAL A 16 73.48 18.68 -7.19
N LEU A 17 73.61 18.20 -5.95
CA LEU A 17 72.47 17.71 -5.17
C LEU A 17 71.50 18.83 -4.82
N ALA A 18 71.99 20.02 -4.47
CA ALA A 18 71.15 21.19 -4.22
C ALA A 18 70.43 21.65 -5.49
N GLY A 19 71.13 21.69 -6.63
CA GLY A 19 70.53 22.01 -7.93
C GLY A 19 69.49 21.00 -8.38
N LEU A 20 69.72 19.70 -8.11
CA LEU A 20 68.79 18.63 -8.45
C LEU A 20 67.55 18.64 -7.53
N LEU A 21 67.74 18.89 -6.22
CA LEU A 21 66.63 19.10 -5.29
C LEU A 21 65.83 20.37 -5.61
N ALA A 22 66.50 21.47 -5.98
CA ALA A 22 65.84 22.71 -6.39
C ALA A 22 65.08 22.55 -7.71
N ALA A 23 65.62 21.82 -8.68
CA ALA A 23 64.93 21.51 -9.93
C ALA A 23 63.69 20.64 -9.68
N VAL A 24 63.82 19.62 -8.84
CA VAL A 24 62.71 18.74 -8.46
C VAL A 24 61.65 19.47 -7.64
N ALA A 25 62.05 20.32 -6.68
CA ALA A 25 61.14 21.17 -5.91
C ALA A 25 60.45 22.20 -6.82
N GLY A 26 61.17 22.80 -7.78
CA GLY A 26 60.60 23.73 -8.75
C GLY A 26 59.54 23.09 -9.63
N VAL A 27 59.78 21.88 -10.15
CA VAL A 27 58.78 21.10 -10.90
C VAL A 27 57.61 20.67 -10.00
N GLY A 28 57.88 20.31 -8.74
CA GLY A 28 56.85 19.96 -7.75
C GLY A 28 55.91 21.13 -7.41
N ILE A 29 56.46 22.33 -7.24
CA ILE A 29 55.69 23.56 -6.97
C ILE A 29 54.83 23.93 -8.18
N VAL A 30 55.38 23.88 -9.40
CA VAL A 30 54.63 24.19 -10.62
C VAL A 30 53.51 23.18 -10.86
N THR A 31 53.79 21.88 -10.69
CA THR A 31 52.78 20.82 -10.82
C THR A 31 51.71 20.94 -9.72
N GLY A 32 52.12 21.23 -8.48
CA GLY A 32 51.21 21.48 -7.35
C GLY A 32 50.31 22.68 -7.58
N ALA A 33 50.86 23.82 -8.02
CA ALA A 33 50.09 25.02 -8.34
C ALA A 33 49.10 24.79 -9.49
N ARG A 34 49.50 24.08 -10.55
CA ARG A 34 48.59 23.69 -11.64
C ARG A 34 47.48 22.77 -11.14
N SER A 35 47.81 21.77 -10.31
CA SER A 35 46.82 20.86 -9.74
C SER A 35 45.83 21.58 -8.82
N PHE A 36 46.27 22.61 -8.09
CA PHE A 36 45.41 23.42 -7.25
C PHE A 36 44.45 24.27 -8.06
N VAL A 37 44.94 24.99 -9.08
CA VAL A 37 44.08 25.79 -9.96
C VAL A 37 43.01 24.91 -10.59
N THR A 38 43.39 23.72 -11.10
CA THR A 38 42.40 22.77 -11.64
C THR A 38 41.44 22.21 -10.59
N ALA A 39 41.87 22.02 -9.34
CA ALA A 39 41.01 21.52 -8.26
C ALA A 39 40.04 22.59 -7.76
N ARG A 40 40.48 23.85 -7.72
CA ARG A 40 39.65 25.01 -7.38
C ARG A 40 38.60 25.25 -8.46
N GLU A 41 39.02 25.31 -9.72
CA GLU A 41 38.09 25.44 -10.86
C GLU A 41 37.07 24.30 -10.88
N ALA A 42 37.48 23.07 -10.53
CA ALA A 42 36.56 21.94 -10.43
C ALA A 42 35.57 22.06 -9.25
N SER A 43 35.99 22.65 -8.13
CA SER A 43 35.11 22.93 -6.97
C SER A 43 34.10 24.03 -7.28
N ASP A 44 34.56 25.13 -7.88
CA ASP A 44 33.70 26.25 -8.26
C ASP A 44 32.65 25.77 -9.29
N LEU A 45 33.08 25.00 -10.30
CA LEU A 45 32.19 24.38 -11.29
C LEU A 45 31.18 23.41 -10.66
N ALA A 46 31.58 22.63 -9.66
CA ALA A 46 30.70 21.70 -8.97
C ALA A 46 29.62 22.43 -8.14
N GLN A 47 29.98 23.53 -7.48
CA GLN A 47 29.04 24.35 -6.72
C GLN A 47 28.01 25.03 -7.63
N GLU A 48 28.46 25.60 -8.76
CA GLU A 48 27.58 26.18 -9.76
C GLU A 48 26.64 25.13 -10.37
N ALA A 49 27.15 23.93 -10.67
CA ALA A 49 26.36 22.82 -11.17
C ALA A 49 25.29 22.35 -10.17
N GLN A 50 25.64 22.28 -8.88
CA GLN A 50 24.71 21.91 -7.82
C GLN A 50 23.59 22.94 -7.68
N LEU A 51 23.91 24.25 -7.64
CA LEU A 51 22.90 25.30 -7.57
C LEU A 51 21.97 25.29 -8.79
N ALA A 52 22.51 25.04 -9.99
CA ALA A 52 21.71 24.90 -11.20
C ALA A 52 20.80 23.66 -11.12
N MET A 53 21.31 22.52 -10.66
CA MET A 53 20.52 21.30 -10.49
C MET A 53 19.44 21.45 -9.42
N ASP A 54 19.71 22.13 -8.30
CA ASP A 54 18.73 22.43 -7.26
C ASP A 54 17.62 23.32 -7.81
N ARG A 55 17.97 24.31 -8.64
CA ARG A 55 16.98 25.14 -9.30
C ARG A 55 16.13 24.34 -10.28
N LEU A 56 16.72 23.49 -11.12
CA LEU A 56 15.98 22.60 -12.02
C LEU A 56 15.05 21.66 -11.25
N THR A 57 15.57 21.07 -10.16
CA THR A 57 14.84 20.16 -9.28
C THR A 57 13.62 20.87 -8.69
N ARG A 58 13.79 22.08 -8.15
CA ARG A 58 12.69 22.86 -7.62
C ARG A 58 11.61 23.11 -8.68
N GLU A 59 11.99 23.55 -9.87
CA GLU A 59 11.02 23.88 -10.92
C GLU A 59 10.26 22.63 -11.41
N ILE A 60 10.89 21.45 -11.42
CA ILE A 60 10.26 20.20 -11.86
C ILE A 60 9.44 19.56 -10.73
N VAL A 61 9.87 19.66 -9.47
CA VAL A 61 9.11 19.16 -8.30
C VAL A 61 7.79 19.91 -8.16
N GLU A 62 7.81 21.23 -8.32
CA GLU A 62 6.62 22.10 -8.23
C GLU A 62 5.73 22.06 -9.49
N LEU A 63 6.12 21.29 -10.51
CA LEU A 63 5.44 21.17 -11.80
C LEU A 63 4.01 20.66 -11.62
N VAL A 64 3.07 21.43 -12.17
CA VAL A 64 1.64 21.12 -12.22
C VAL A 64 1.22 20.62 -13.60
N ASP A 65 1.81 21.20 -14.66
CA ASP A 65 1.42 20.91 -16.05
C ASP A 65 2.56 21.23 -17.03
N ILE A 66 2.46 20.70 -18.26
CA ILE A 66 3.35 21.00 -19.39
C ILE A 66 2.50 21.71 -20.47
N PRO A 67 2.39 23.04 -20.42
CA PRO A 67 1.41 23.79 -21.21
C PRO A 67 1.80 23.98 -22.69
N ALA A 68 3.01 23.58 -23.09
CA ALA A 68 3.48 23.63 -24.47
C ALA A 68 4.40 22.44 -24.76
N ASN A 69 4.56 22.11 -26.04
CA ASN A 69 5.39 20.99 -26.47
C ASN A 69 6.82 21.14 -25.94
N SER A 70 7.26 20.13 -25.21
CA SER A 70 8.60 20.04 -24.64
C SER A 70 9.41 18.96 -25.38
N SER A 71 10.73 19.12 -25.40
CA SER A 71 11.68 18.26 -26.11
C SER A 71 12.81 17.84 -25.18
N SER A 72 13.82 17.17 -25.73
CA SER A 72 15.02 16.78 -24.98
C SER A 72 15.88 17.98 -24.57
N THR A 73 15.66 19.16 -25.14
CA THR A 73 16.44 20.37 -24.83
C THR A 73 15.60 21.57 -24.40
N LEU A 74 14.27 21.42 -24.36
CA LEU A 74 13.33 22.44 -23.93
C LEU A 74 12.30 21.80 -23.00
N LEU A 75 12.18 22.33 -21.79
CA LEU A 75 11.09 22.05 -20.88
C LEU A 75 10.24 23.31 -20.73
N VAL A 76 8.96 23.21 -21.08
CA VAL A 76 7.98 24.24 -20.74
C VAL A 76 7.10 23.69 -19.64
N LEU A 77 7.18 24.29 -18.45
CA LEU A 77 6.49 23.84 -17.26
C LEU A 77 5.58 24.94 -16.71
N ARG A 78 4.59 24.53 -15.93
CA ARG A 78 3.72 25.41 -15.17
C ARG A 78 3.85 25.12 -13.68
N ASN A 79 4.18 26.16 -12.91
CA ASN A 79 4.36 26.09 -11.46
C ASN A 79 3.33 26.93 -10.72
N VAL A 80 3.23 26.72 -9.41
CA VAL A 80 2.36 27.49 -8.51
C VAL A 80 3.15 28.66 -7.92
N GLY A 81 2.57 29.85 -7.90
CA GLY A 81 3.19 31.02 -7.27
C GLY A 81 3.09 31.00 -5.75
N ALA A 82 3.94 31.80 -5.09
CA ALA A 82 3.90 32.00 -3.65
C ALA A 82 2.50 32.47 -3.18
N GLN A 83 2.09 32.02 -1.98
CA GLN A 83 0.79 32.32 -1.37
C GLN A 83 -0.43 31.94 -2.23
N GLY A 84 -0.29 30.95 -3.12
CA GLY A 84 -1.36 30.55 -4.05
C GLY A 84 -1.71 31.64 -5.07
N THR A 85 -0.80 32.60 -5.32
CA THR A 85 -0.93 33.55 -6.43
C THR A 85 -0.79 32.81 -7.76
N ALA A 86 -1.44 33.32 -8.81
CA ALA A 86 -1.66 32.65 -10.10
C ALA A 86 -0.49 31.78 -10.59
N GLN A 87 -0.81 30.57 -11.06
CA GLN A 87 0.14 29.71 -11.76
C GLN A 87 0.83 30.47 -12.90
N PHE A 88 2.13 30.29 -13.04
CA PHE A 88 2.94 30.93 -14.08
C PHE A 88 3.63 29.86 -14.92
N ASN A 89 3.86 30.18 -16.19
CA ASN A 89 4.59 29.31 -17.10
C ASN A 89 6.07 29.70 -17.10
N ARG A 90 6.94 28.71 -17.19
CA ARG A 90 8.39 28.90 -17.28
C ARG A 90 8.97 27.96 -18.33
N SER A 91 9.90 28.48 -19.09
CA SER A 91 10.65 27.74 -20.09
C SER A 91 12.10 27.56 -19.61
N ILE A 92 12.62 26.35 -19.69
CA ILE A 92 14.01 26.00 -19.44
C ILE A 92 14.55 25.41 -20.73
N GLN A 93 15.62 25.98 -21.28
CA GLN A 93 16.13 25.59 -22.59
C GLN A 93 17.65 25.52 -22.62
N TYR A 94 18.19 24.46 -23.22
CA TYR A 94 19.59 24.44 -23.61
C TYR A 94 19.79 25.17 -24.94
N VAL A 95 20.64 26.19 -24.91
CA VAL A 95 20.98 27.04 -26.05
C VAL A 95 22.38 26.68 -26.53
N ALA A 96 22.47 25.79 -27.50
CA ALA A 96 23.74 25.23 -27.99
C ALA A 96 24.76 26.30 -28.44
N ASN A 97 24.32 27.36 -29.11
CA ASN A 97 25.20 28.45 -29.55
C ASN A 97 25.80 29.26 -28.39
N ALA A 98 25.10 29.30 -27.26
CA ALA A 98 25.57 29.96 -26.04
C ALA A 98 26.24 28.97 -25.06
N GLN A 99 26.22 27.67 -25.36
CA GLN A 99 26.66 26.59 -24.46
C GLN A 99 26.10 26.75 -23.04
N ALA A 100 24.81 27.11 -22.95
CA ALA A 100 24.19 27.49 -21.68
C ALA A 100 22.79 26.91 -21.54
N ILE A 101 22.43 26.57 -20.30
CA ILE A 101 21.04 26.31 -19.92
C ILE A 101 20.46 27.64 -19.46
N ARG A 102 19.35 28.04 -20.08
CA ARG A 102 18.67 29.32 -19.82
C ARG A 102 17.26 29.11 -19.31
N ILE A 103 16.76 30.08 -18.56
CA ILE A 103 15.44 30.11 -17.97
C ILE A 103 14.71 31.41 -18.34
N ALA A 104 13.43 31.32 -18.70
CA ALA A 104 12.63 32.49 -19.05
C ALA A 104 11.17 32.29 -18.63
N ASP A 105 10.48 33.38 -18.33
CA ASP A 105 9.04 33.33 -18.07
C ASP A 105 8.25 33.19 -19.38
N GLY A 106 7.14 32.44 -19.31
CA GLY A 106 6.27 32.15 -20.46
C GLY A 106 6.55 30.81 -21.13
N THR A 107 5.86 30.57 -22.26
CA THR A 107 5.89 29.31 -23.02
C THR A 107 6.71 29.37 -24.31
N GLY A 108 7.32 30.53 -24.61
CA GLY A 108 8.02 30.80 -25.87
C GLY A 108 9.45 30.26 -25.97
N GLY A 109 9.89 29.43 -25.00
CA GLY A 109 11.29 29.02 -24.87
C GLY A 109 12.13 30.02 -24.08
N ALA A 110 13.40 29.68 -23.89
CA ALA A 110 14.36 30.46 -23.09
C ALA A 110 15.63 30.86 -23.87
N THR A 111 15.57 30.89 -25.21
CA THR A 111 16.70 31.30 -26.06
C THR A 111 17.31 32.63 -25.64
N ASN A 112 16.48 33.62 -25.28
CA ASN A 112 16.89 34.95 -24.82
C ASN A 112 16.67 35.15 -23.30
N GLY A 113 16.53 34.06 -22.55
CA GLY A 113 16.32 34.08 -21.09
C GLY A 113 17.59 34.32 -20.30
N ASP A 114 17.44 34.30 -18.98
CA ASP A 114 18.53 34.39 -18.02
C ASP A 114 19.36 33.10 -18.03
N THR A 115 20.68 33.23 -17.86
CA THR A 115 21.57 32.06 -17.84
C THR A 115 21.53 31.41 -16.45
N LEU A 116 21.08 30.16 -16.40
CA LEU A 116 21.09 29.34 -15.18
C LEU A 116 22.47 28.73 -14.95
N ILE A 117 23.09 28.21 -16.01
CA ILE A 117 24.46 27.72 -16.02
C ILE A 117 25.05 27.78 -17.43
N ASP A 118 26.33 28.11 -17.54
CA ASP A 118 27.07 28.17 -18.79
C ASP A 118 28.09 27.01 -18.92
N ASN A 119 28.90 27.02 -19.99
CA ASN A 119 29.89 25.97 -20.27
C ASN A 119 29.31 24.54 -20.39
N VAL A 120 28.03 24.45 -20.76
CA VAL A 120 27.29 23.20 -20.97
C VAL A 120 27.54 22.72 -22.40
N THR A 121 28.16 21.55 -22.54
CA THR A 121 28.44 20.94 -23.86
C THR A 121 27.40 19.92 -24.31
N ALA A 122 26.66 19.36 -23.36
CA ALA A 122 25.56 18.43 -23.64
C ALA A 122 24.46 18.63 -22.59
N PHE A 123 23.21 18.56 -23.03
CA PHE A 123 22.03 18.61 -22.17
C PHE A 123 20.94 17.70 -22.77
N SER A 124 20.28 16.93 -21.93
CA SER A 124 19.15 16.09 -22.34
C SER A 124 18.13 15.94 -21.23
N LEU A 125 16.85 16.02 -21.62
CA LEU A 125 15.69 15.70 -20.81
C LEU A 125 15.04 14.42 -21.32
N THR A 126 14.65 13.54 -20.40
CA THR A 126 13.87 12.34 -20.68
C THR A 126 12.64 12.32 -19.81
N TYR A 127 11.47 12.13 -20.41
CA TYR A 127 10.18 12.12 -19.74
C TYR A 127 9.72 10.69 -19.56
N TRP A 128 9.19 10.37 -18.38
CA TRP A 128 8.73 9.02 -18.05
C TRP A 128 7.22 8.97 -17.88
N GLN A 129 6.62 7.90 -18.38
CA GLN A 129 5.26 7.46 -18.08
C GLN A 129 5.37 6.01 -17.59
N GLU A 130 5.30 5.81 -16.28
CA GLU A 130 5.67 4.55 -15.61
C GLU A 130 7.07 4.08 -16.09
N ASP A 131 7.18 2.90 -16.73
CA ASP A 131 8.43 2.35 -17.26
C ASP A 131 8.74 2.77 -18.72
N THR A 132 7.91 3.62 -19.33
CA THR A 132 8.10 4.10 -20.71
C THR A 132 8.77 5.47 -20.75
N SER A 133 9.93 5.58 -21.41
CA SER A 133 10.67 6.85 -21.56
C SER A 133 10.49 7.47 -22.95
N THR A 134 10.31 8.80 -23.02
CA THR A 134 10.29 9.58 -24.26
C THR A 134 11.25 10.78 -24.19
N THR A 135 11.69 11.27 -25.35
CA THR A 135 12.54 12.48 -25.46
C THR A 135 11.73 13.74 -25.78
N SER A 136 10.41 13.64 -25.80
CA SER A 136 9.50 14.75 -26.00
C SER A 136 8.22 14.54 -25.20
N TRP A 137 7.57 15.65 -24.87
CA TRP A 137 6.28 15.67 -24.22
C TRP A 137 5.34 16.61 -24.98
N ALA A 138 4.27 16.06 -25.55
CA ALA A 138 3.27 16.87 -26.24
C ALA A 138 2.38 17.61 -25.23
N SER A 139 2.01 18.86 -25.51
CA SER A 139 1.13 19.64 -24.62
C SER A 139 -0.29 19.07 -24.50
N THR A 140 -0.66 18.15 -25.39
CA THR A 140 -1.93 17.43 -25.35
C THR A 140 -1.90 16.23 -24.40
N ASN A 141 -0.71 15.77 -24.01
CA ASN A 141 -0.57 14.65 -23.09
C ASN A 141 -1.01 15.08 -21.69
N ASP A 142 -1.70 14.19 -20.99
CA ASP A 142 -2.08 14.43 -19.61
C ASP A 142 -0.84 14.43 -18.72
N ALA A 143 -0.48 15.59 -18.16
CA ALA A 143 0.67 15.74 -17.26
C ALA A 143 0.60 14.83 -16.03
N ARG A 144 -0.58 14.28 -15.69
CA ARG A 144 -0.72 13.28 -14.64
C ARG A 144 -0.07 11.95 -14.96
N LEU A 145 0.12 11.63 -16.24
CA LEU A 145 0.84 10.44 -16.66
C LEU A 145 2.37 10.58 -16.54
N LEU A 146 2.87 11.79 -16.28
CA LEU A 146 4.29 12.05 -16.13
C LEU A 146 4.77 11.55 -14.77
N SER A 147 5.53 10.45 -14.74
CA SER A 147 6.06 9.86 -13.51
C SER A 147 7.37 10.50 -13.06
N ALA A 148 8.25 10.84 -14.01
CA ALA A 148 9.53 11.48 -13.72
C ALA A 148 10.09 12.24 -14.93
N ILE A 149 11.02 13.16 -14.66
CA ILE A 149 11.91 13.75 -15.66
C ILE A 149 13.36 13.48 -15.26
N ASP A 150 14.11 12.82 -16.15
CA ASP A 150 15.56 12.72 -16.02
C ASP A 150 16.22 13.94 -16.65
N VAL A 151 17.02 14.63 -15.85
CA VAL A 151 17.84 15.78 -16.25
C VAL A 151 19.29 15.32 -16.31
N ASN A 152 19.92 15.53 -17.46
CA ASN A 152 21.33 15.21 -17.65
C ASN A 152 22.04 16.37 -18.36
N PHE A 153 23.15 16.84 -17.81
CA PHE A 153 23.99 17.83 -18.47
C PHE A 153 25.48 17.62 -18.22
N THR A 154 26.30 18.01 -19.20
CA THR A 154 27.75 17.91 -19.14
C THR A 154 28.38 19.28 -19.20
N LEU A 155 29.15 19.63 -18.18
CA LEU A 155 29.95 20.85 -18.11
C LEU A 155 31.37 20.57 -18.60
N THR A 156 31.99 21.58 -19.22
CA THR A 156 33.42 21.56 -19.57
C THR A 156 34.14 22.66 -18.81
N ALA A 157 35.06 22.29 -17.93
CA ALA A 157 35.93 23.26 -17.27
C ALA A 157 36.85 23.95 -18.30
N PRO A 158 37.35 25.18 -18.04
CA PRO A 158 38.27 25.89 -18.93
C PRO A 158 39.52 25.07 -19.32
N GLY A 159 39.97 24.16 -18.46
CA GLY A 159 41.07 23.20 -18.72
C GLY A 159 40.72 22.01 -19.62
N GLY A 160 39.51 21.95 -20.19
CA GLY A 160 39.04 20.92 -21.13
C GLY A 160 38.50 19.63 -20.49
N THR A 161 38.46 19.54 -19.16
CA THR A 161 37.90 18.39 -18.45
C THR A 161 36.38 18.47 -18.37
N THR A 162 35.69 17.40 -18.79
CA THR A 162 34.23 17.31 -18.78
C THR A 162 33.71 16.62 -17.51
N ARG A 163 32.56 17.08 -16.99
CA ARG A 163 31.84 16.50 -15.85
C ARG A 163 30.35 16.40 -16.16
N GLN A 164 29.77 15.23 -15.93
CA GLN A 164 28.36 14.96 -16.18
C GLN A 164 27.58 14.96 -14.86
N PHE A 165 26.43 15.62 -14.87
CA PHE A 165 25.48 15.73 -13.77
C PHE A 165 24.16 15.11 -14.21
N VAL A 166 23.63 14.21 -13.39
CA VAL A 166 22.40 13.48 -13.65
C VAL A 166 21.50 13.53 -12.44
N ASN A 167 20.20 13.73 -12.66
CA ASN A 167 19.19 13.64 -11.61
C ASN A 167 17.86 13.15 -12.20
N ARG A 168 17.13 12.34 -11.43
CA ARG A 168 15.74 11.95 -11.73
C ARG A 168 14.83 12.71 -10.78
N ILE A 169 13.92 13.49 -11.33
CA ILE A 169 13.06 14.36 -10.54
C ILE A 169 11.61 13.93 -10.76
N VAL A 170 10.91 13.64 -9.65
CA VAL A 170 9.49 13.26 -9.64
C VAL A 170 8.66 14.50 -9.33
N PRO A 171 7.77 14.94 -10.25
CA PRO A 171 6.83 16.02 -9.97
C PRO A 171 5.89 15.67 -8.81
N ARG A 172 5.52 16.66 -7.99
CA ARG A 172 4.64 16.46 -6.81
C ARG A 172 3.25 17.03 -7.01
N ASN A 173 3.09 18.02 -7.88
CA ASN A 173 1.82 18.73 -8.07
C ASN A 173 1.02 18.29 -9.29
N ASN A 174 1.48 17.27 -10.03
CA ASN A 174 0.82 16.76 -11.22
C ASN A 174 -0.10 15.57 -10.94
N GLU A 175 -0.42 15.24 -9.68
CA GLU A 175 -1.22 14.05 -9.25
C GLU A 175 -0.62 12.68 -9.55
N ASN A 176 0.38 12.59 -10.42
CA ASN A 176 1.17 11.40 -10.75
C ASN A 176 0.34 10.08 -10.86
N ARG A 177 -0.64 10.06 -11.77
CA ARG A 177 -1.44 8.87 -12.13
C ARG A 177 -0.65 7.79 -12.88
N GLY A 178 0.49 8.13 -13.47
CA GLY A 178 1.34 7.24 -14.28
C GLY A 178 2.19 6.25 -13.48
N GLY A 179 1.65 5.68 -12.40
CA GLY A 179 2.28 4.60 -11.66
C GLY A 179 3.57 4.97 -10.91
N ALA A 180 4.12 3.97 -10.22
CA ALA A 180 5.32 4.07 -9.41
C ALA A 180 6.49 4.74 -10.16
N SER A 181 7.45 5.29 -9.40
CA SER A 181 8.74 5.71 -9.97
C SER A 181 9.26 4.60 -10.90
N PRO A 182 9.78 4.93 -12.10
CA PRO A 182 10.22 3.92 -13.06
C PRO A 182 11.10 2.87 -12.36
N ASN A 183 10.86 1.59 -12.63
CA ASN A 183 11.68 0.46 -12.13
C ASN A 183 13.10 0.50 -12.71
N SER A 184 13.30 1.28 -13.78
CA SER A 184 14.63 1.61 -14.27
C SER A 184 15.42 2.29 -13.15
N ALA A 185 16.61 1.77 -12.84
CA ALA A 185 17.49 2.44 -11.88
C ALA A 185 17.63 3.92 -12.27
N PRO A 186 17.53 4.86 -11.31
CA PRO A 186 17.78 6.27 -11.59
C PRO A 186 19.09 6.40 -12.36
N PRO A 187 19.19 7.34 -13.32
CA PRO A 187 20.41 7.57 -14.06
C PRO A 187 21.54 7.78 -13.05
N SER A 188 22.37 6.77 -12.93
CA SER A 188 23.56 6.78 -12.08
C SER A 188 24.73 6.77 -13.03
N LEU A 189 25.76 7.53 -12.71
CA LEU A 189 27.05 7.39 -13.38
C LEU A 189 27.43 5.90 -13.28
N ALA A 190 27.59 5.22 -14.42
CA ALA A 190 27.80 3.77 -14.49
C ALA A 190 28.86 3.36 -13.47
N ARG A 191 28.42 2.72 -12.38
CA ARG A 191 29.20 2.60 -11.14
C ARG A 191 30.31 1.55 -11.28
N TYR A 192 31.37 1.90 -11.99
CA TYR A 192 32.68 1.27 -11.88
C TYR A 192 33.57 2.00 -10.85
N ASP A 193 32.98 2.73 -9.89
CA ASP A 193 33.71 3.73 -9.10
C ASP A 193 34.10 3.33 -7.68
N VAL A 194 33.77 2.12 -7.22
CA VAL A 194 34.01 1.72 -5.82
C VAL A 194 35.20 0.75 -5.67
N CYS A 195 36.15 1.09 -4.79
CA CYS A 195 37.17 0.16 -4.28
C CYS A 195 36.64 -0.46 -2.99
N PHE A 196 35.91 -1.59 -3.07
CA PHE A 196 35.18 -2.21 -1.95
C PHE A 196 36.02 -2.35 -0.68
N VAL A 197 37.19 -2.98 -0.77
CA VAL A 197 38.05 -3.27 0.39
C VAL A 197 38.65 -1.99 0.99
N ALA A 198 39.03 -1.02 0.15
CA ALA A 198 39.61 0.24 0.61
C ALA A 198 38.54 1.15 1.26
N THR A 199 37.33 1.19 0.69
CA THR A 199 36.18 1.89 1.26
C THR A 199 35.75 1.26 2.59
N ALA A 200 35.71 -0.07 2.68
CA ALA A 200 35.42 -0.78 3.93
C ALA A 200 36.49 -0.53 5.01
N ALA A 201 37.77 -0.49 4.61
CA ALA A 201 38.89 -0.18 5.51
C ALA A 201 38.86 1.28 6.00
N ALA A 202 38.51 2.22 5.12
CA ALA A 202 38.48 3.64 5.46
C ALA A 202 37.19 4.08 6.17
N GLY A 203 36.10 3.34 5.99
CA GLY A 203 34.75 3.72 6.47
C GLY A 203 34.07 4.80 5.63
N ASN A 204 34.80 5.42 4.68
CA ASN A 204 34.28 6.43 3.75
C ASN A 204 34.90 6.23 2.36
N GLY A 205 34.07 6.36 1.31
CA GLY A 205 34.48 6.27 -0.09
C GLY A 205 35.37 7.42 -0.56
N ASP A 206 35.38 8.55 0.15
CA ASP A 206 36.15 9.76 -0.21
C ASP A 206 37.47 9.88 0.55
N HIS A 207 37.82 8.84 1.31
CA HIS A 207 39.08 8.82 2.03
C HIS A 207 40.28 8.91 1.06
N PRO A 208 41.34 9.71 1.34
CA PRO A 208 42.43 9.99 0.40
C PRO A 208 43.11 8.73 -0.19
N VAL A 209 43.29 7.69 0.64
CA VAL A 209 43.82 6.38 0.22
C VAL A 209 42.94 5.73 -0.86
N VAL A 210 41.61 5.83 -0.73
CA VAL A 210 40.64 5.27 -1.67
C VAL A 210 40.68 6.05 -2.98
N VAL A 211 40.72 7.38 -2.91
CA VAL A 211 40.78 8.26 -4.09
C VAL A 211 42.05 8.02 -4.91
N GLN A 212 43.22 7.90 -4.25
CA GLN A 212 44.50 7.65 -4.93
C GLN A 212 44.52 6.29 -5.65
N LEU A 213 43.97 5.24 -5.02
CA LEU A 213 43.87 3.91 -5.63
C LEU A 213 42.89 3.89 -6.81
N ARG A 214 41.77 4.61 -6.73
CA ARG A 214 40.83 4.78 -7.85
C ARG A 214 41.51 5.46 -9.03
N GLN A 215 42.21 6.57 -8.80
CA GLN A 215 42.92 7.30 -9.85
C GLN A 215 44.01 6.45 -10.53
N PHE A 216 44.72 5.61 -9.76
CA PHE A 216 45.70 4.68 -10.30
C PHE A 216 45.06 3.59 -11.16
N ARG A 217 43.95 3.01 -10.69
CA ARG A 217 43.15 2.07 -11.47
C ARG A 217 42.71 2.69 -12.80
N ASP A 218 42.14 3.88 -12.75
CA ASP A 218 41.50 4.50 -13.90
C ASP A 218 42.50 4.99 -14.95
N ARG A 219 43.61 5.59 -14.50
CA ARG A 219 44.59 6.21 -15.41
C ARG A 219 45.70 5.27 -15.86
N LEU A 220 46.09 4.28 -15.05
CA LEU A 220 47.26 3.43 -15.33
C LEU A 220 46.92 1.95 -15.54
N LEU A 221 45.89 1.39 -14.89
CA LEU A 221 45.55 -0.03 -15.05
C LEU A 221 44.53 -0.29 -16.17
N LEU A 222 43.41 0.44 -16.21
CA LEU A 222 42.33 0.22 -17.18
C LEU A 222 42.70 0.41 -18.67
N PRO A 223 43.69 1.24 -19.06
CA PRO A 223 44.09 1.38 -20.46
C PRO A 223 44.63 0.08 -21.08
N TRP A 224 45.25 -0.80 -20.29
CA TRP A 224 45.87 -2.04 -20.78
C TRP A 224 45.06 -3.30 -20.45
N SER A 225 45.13 -4.32 -21.32
CA SER A 225 44.33 -5.56 -21.24
C SER A 225 44.61 -6.38 -19.97
N GLY A 226 45.86 -6.43 -19.50
CA GLY A 226 46.22 -7.10 -18.25
C GLY A 226 45.64 -6.41 -17.01
N GLY A 227 45.58 -5.08 -17.00
CA GLY A 227 44.95 -4.31 -15.93
C GLY A 227 43.42 -4.52 -15.88
N ARG A 228 42.76 -4.63 -17.04
CA ARG A 228 41.32 -4.99 -17.10
C ARG A 228 41.04 -6.41 -16.58
N ALA A 229 41.96 -7.36 -16.77
CA ALA A 229 41.84 -8.70 -16.20
C ALA A 229 41.99 -8.70 -14.67
N LEU A 230 42.99 -7.97 -14.15
CA LEU A 230 43.20 -7.79 -12.71
C LEU A 230 42.00 -7.12 -12.03
N VAL A 231 41.46 -6.07 -12.64
CA VAL A 231 40.27 -5.37 -12.13
C VAL A 231 39.07 -6.33 -12.11
N ARG A 232 38.82 -7.10 -13.17
CA ARG A 232 37.72 -8.10 -13.16
C ARG A 232 37.86 -9.13 -12.03
N ALA A 233 39.07 -9.64 -11.78
CA ALA A 233 39.31 -10.54 -10.66
C ALA A 233 39.04 -9.87 -9.30
N TYR A 234 39.45 -8.60 -9.14
CA TYR A 234 39.15 -7.82 -7.93
C TYR A 234 37.65 -7.60 -7.73
N TYR A 235 36.87 -7.31 -8.78
CA TYR A 235 35.42 -7.11 -8.66
C TYR A 235 34.65 -8.41 -8.41
N ALA A 236 35.19 -9.56 -8.82
CA ALA A 236 34.58 -10.86 -8.53
C ALA A 236 34.71 -11.29 -7.05
N VAL A 237 35.78 -10.86 -6.36
CA VAL A 237 36.11 -11.33 -4.99
C VAL A 237 36.03 -10.21 -3.94
N GLY A 238 36.21 -8.96 -4.35
CA GLY A 238 36.32 -7.79 -3.49
C GLY A 238 35.12 -7.51 -2.57
N PRO A 239 33.85 -7.72 -3.00
CA PRO A 239 32.69 -7.50 -2.14
C PRO A 239 32.67 -8.39 -0.88
N ASP A 240 33.00 -9.67 -1.02
CA ASP A 240 32.99 -10.60 0.12
C ASP A 240 34.12 -10.30 1.10
N MET A 241 35.30 -9.93 0.60
CA MET A 241 36.42 -9.48 1.45
C MET A 241 36.09 -8.18 2.19
N ALA A 242 35.37 -7.25 1.56
CA ALA A 242 34.98 -5.98 2.16
C ALA A 242 34.00 -6.17 3.35
N ARG A 243 33.10 -7.16 3.27
CA ARG A 243 32.18 -7.51 4.36
C ARG A 243 32.94 -7.95 5.62
N VAL A 244 33.99 -8.75 5.45
CA VAL A 244 34.84 -9.23 6.57
C VAL A 244 35.65 -8.10 7.19
N VAL A 245 36.21 -7.19 6.37
CA VAL A 245 36.99 -6.05 6.86
C VAL A 245 36.10 -5.03 7.58
N ALA A 246 34.88 -4.78 7.09
CA ALA A 246 33.95 -3.83 7.70
C ALA A 246 33.43 -4.29 9.08
N ALA A 247 33.32 -5.60 9.29
CA ALA A 247 32.79 -6.18 10.53
C ALA A 247 33.77 -6.07 11.73
N HIS A 248 35.04 -5.76 11.51
CA HIS A 248 36.08 -5.80 12.55
C HIS A 248 36.99 -4.57 12.54
N GLU A 249 36.87 -3.72 13.56
CA GLU A 249 37.65 -2.48 13.72
C GLU A 249 39.19 -2.66 13.71
N PRO A 250 39.80 -3.68 14.34
CA PRO A 250 41.26 -3.87 14.25
C PRO A 250 41.72 -4.30 12.85
N LEU A 251 40.92 -5.10 12.13
CA LEU A 251 41.19 -5.50 10.75
C LEU A 251 41.07 -4.32 9.79
N ARG A 252 40.10 -3.44 10.04
CA ARG A 252 39.92 -2.18 9.32
C ARG A 252 41.15 -1.28 9.44
N ALA A 253 41.65 -1.07 10.66
CA ALA A 253 42.87 -0.29 10.90
C ALA A 253 44.12 -0.93 10.27
N ALA A 254 44.29 -2.25 10.40
CA ALA A 254 45.42 -2.98 9.80
C ALA A 254 45.39 -2.92 8.27
N THR A 255 44.21 -3.09 7.66
CA THR A 255 44.03 -3.00 6.21
C THR A 255 44.32 -1.59 5.70
N LEU A 256 43.85 -0.57 6.41
CA LEU A 256 44.14 0.82 6.06
C LEU A 256 45.65 1.14 6.19
N ALA A 257 46.30 0.68 7.26
CA ALA A 257 47.74 0.85 7.45
C ALA A 257 48.57 0.17 6.33
N ALA A 258 48.14 -1.01 5.87
CA ALA A 258 48.78 -1.71 4.76
C ALA A 258 48.54 -1.04 3.40
N LEU A 259 47.35 -0.49 3.16
CA LEU A 259 46.99 0.16 1.90
C LEU A 259 47.57 1.56 1.75
N THR A 260 47.82 2.27 2.86
CA THR A 260 48.35 3.64 2.85
C THR A 260 49.67 3.81 2.08
N PRO A 261 50.73 3.01 2.29
CA PRO A 261 51.97 3.15 1.51
C PRO A 261 51.78 2.80 0.03
N VAL A 262 50.90 1.84 -0.28
CA VAL A 262 50.58 1.45 -1.67
C VAL A 262 49.82 2.57 -2.38
N ALA A 263 48.85 3.20 -1.70
CA ALA A 263 48.12 4.35 -2.22
C ALA A 263 49.03 5.56 -2.45
N ALA A 264 49.98 5.81 -1.54
CA ALA A 264 50.97 6.88 -1.72
C ALA A 264 51.86 6.65 -2.95
N LEU A 265 52.34 5.42 -3.17
CA LEU A 265 53.11 5.06 -4.37
C LEU A 265 52.25 5.14 -5.64
N ALA A 266 51.00 4.70 -5.57
CA ALA A 266 50.03 4.79 -6.66
C ALA A 266 49.74 6.27 -7.02
N GLY A 267 49.56 7.13 -6.03
CA GLY A 267 49.42 8.57 -6.19
C GLY A 267 50.66 9.22 -6.81
N LEU A 268 51.87 8.83 -6.38
CA LEU A 268 53.12 9.27 -6.97
C LEU A 268 53.26 8.83 -8.43
N ALA A 269 52.87 7.60 -8.77
CA ALA A 269 52.90 7.10 -10.14
C ALA A 269 51.93 7.86 -11.07
N VAL A 270 50.76 8.26 -10.55
CA VAL A 270 49.74 8.98 -11.33
C VAL A 270 50.09 10.46 -11.49
N HIS A 271 50.57 11.13 -10.44
CA HIS A 271 50.71 12.59 -10.41
C HIS A 271 52.15 13.09 -10.58
N ALA A 272 53.16 12.23 -10.41
CA ALA A 272 54.57 12.60 -10.48
C ALA A 272 55.47 11.51 -11.12
N PRO A 273 55.22 11.08 -12.38
CA PRO A 273 55.97 10.00 -13.03
C PRO A 273 57.48 10.29 -13.14
N GLY A 274 57.87 11.58 -13.20
CA GLY A 274 59.27 12.00 -13.20
C GLY A 274 60.03 11.68 -11.90
N TRP A 275 59.34 11.58 -10.76
CA TRP A 275 59.96 11.28 -9.46
C TRP A 275 60.42 9.81 -9.37
N LEU A 276 59.64 8.87 -9.92
CA LEU A 276 60.01 7.45 -10.01
C LEU A 276 61.25 7.27 -10.90
N ALA A 277 61.28 7.93 -12.06
CA ALA A 277 62.46 7.93 -12.93
C ALA A 277 63.69 8.53 -12.24
N ALA A 278 63.52 9.63 -11.50
CA ALA A 278 64.61 10.25 -10.74
C ALA A 278 65.14 9.35 -9.61
N CYS A 279 64.27 8.64 -8.89
CA CYS A 279 64.67 7.69 -7.83
C CYS A 279 65.43 6.48 -8.39
N VAL A 280 64.99 5.96 -9.54
CA VAL A 280 65.70 4.86 -10.24
C VAL A 280 67.06 5.33 -10.77
N VAL A 281 67.15 6.54 -11.31
CA VAL A 281 68.42 7.13 -11.76
C VAL A 281 69.36 7.42 -10.59
N LEU A 282 68.85 7.95 -9.47
CA LEU A 282 69.62 8.21 -8.25
C LEU A 282 70.14 6.94 -7.60
N SER A 283 69.34 5.87 -7.55
CA SER A 283 69.76 4.57 -7.03
C SER A 283 70.80 3.91 -7.95
N ALA A 284 70.64 4.01 -9.28
CA ALA A 284 71.66 3.55 -10.23
C ALA A 284 72.99 4.33 -10.10
N LEU A 285 72.93 5.64 -9.88
CA LEU A 285 74.10 6.50 -9.63
C LEU A 285 74.80 6.15 -8.31
N LEU A 286 74.03 5.89 -7.24
CA LEU A 286 74.57 5.48 -5.94
C LEU A 286 75.30 4.13 -6.02
N VAL A 287 74.76 3.17 -6.77
CA VAL A 287 75.39 1.87 -7.03
C VAL A 287 76.65 2.03 -7.89
N ALA A 288 76.65 2.92 -8.89
CA ALA A 288 77.82 3.18 -9.72
C ALA A 288 78.96 3.89 -8.95
N VAL A 289 78.63 4.78 -8.01
CA VAL A 289 79.60 5.51 -7.19
C VAL A 289 80.19 4.61 -6.11
N THR A 290 79.37 3.81 -5.42
CA THR A 290 79.84 2.83 -4.41
C THR A 290 80.64 1.70 -5.06
N GLY A 291 80.25 1.25 -6.26
CA GLY A 291 80.99 0.26 -7.05
C GLY A 291 82.36 0.74 -7.54
N ARG A 292 82.55 2.05 -7.77
CA ARG A 292 83.85 2.65 -8.12
C ARG A 292 84.74 2.92 -6.90
N ALA A 293 84.16 3.23 -5.74
CA ALA A 293 84.90 3.43 -4.50
C ALA A 293 85.50 2.13 -3.93
N LEU A 294 84.85 0.98 -4.16
CA LEU A 294 85.32 -0.33 -3.68
C LEU A 294 86.39 -1.00 -4.57
N ARG A 295 86.70 -0.44 -5.76
CA ARG A 295 87.68 -1.03 -6.71
C ARG A 295 89.07 -0.37 -6.70
N ARG A 296 89.33 0.61 -5.82
CA ARG A 296 90.66 1.21 -5.63
C ARG A 296 91.11 1.10 -4.17
N GLY A 297 92.03 0.18 -3.89
CA GLY A 297 92.91 0.24 -2.71
C GLY A 297 92.85 -0.94 -1.75
N SER A 298 93.40 -2.09 -2.16
CA SER A 298 93.82 -3.14 -1.25
C SER A 298 94.98 -2.66 -0.36
N THR A 299 94.94 -3.06 0.92
CA THR A 299 96.05 -3.10 1.91
C THR A 299 96.49 -1.86 2.70
N ALA A 300 95.90 -0.67 2.50
CA ALA A 300 96.13 0.49 3.41
C ALA A 300 94.97 0.78 4.39
N ALA A 301 93.93 -0.07 4.42
CA ALA A 301 92.70 0.17 5.17
C ALA A 301 92.68 -0.42 6.60
N ARG A 302 93.71 -1.17 7.03
CA ARG A 302 93.75 -1.77 8.38
C ARG A 302 94.52 -0.96 9.44
N ALA A 303 95.42 -0.05 9.03
CA ALA A 303 96.13 0.82 9.98
C ALA A 303 95.44 2.18 10.24
N ALA A 304 94.52 2.59 9.36
CA ALA A 304 93.74 3.83 9.55
C ALA A 304 92.52 3.65 10.47
N MET A 305 92.14 2.40 10.77
CA MET A 305 90.94 2.10 11.56
C MET A 305 91.17 2.24 13.08
N ASP A 306 92.39 2.07 13.57
CA ASP A 306 92.73 2.27 15.00
C ASP A 306 92.99 3.74 15.35
N THR A 307 93.60 4.50 14.44
CA THR A 307 93.85 5.94 14.67
C THR A 307 92.57 6.79 14.52
N ALA A 308 91.56 6.32 13.79
CA ALA A 308 90.26 6.98 13.66
C ALA A 308 89.38 6.89 14.93
N MET A 309 89.64 5.93 15.82
CA MET A 309 88.89 5.76 17.08
C MET A 309 89.41 6.63 18.23
N GLY A 310 90.67 7.08 18.18
CA GLY A 310 91.28 7.94 19.21
C GLY A 310 91.07 9.44 19.01
N THR A 311 90.93 9.91 17.77
CA THR A 311 90.78 11.35 17.46
C THR A 311 89.33 11.83 17.32
N ALA A 312 88.34 10.95 17.54
CA ALA A 312 86.92 11.32 17.64
C ALA A 312 86.55 11.98 19.00
N ARG A 313 87.54 12.49 19.74
CA ARG A 313 87.31 13.28 20.96
C ARG A 313 87.51 14.79 20.81
N ASN A 314 87.89 15.31 19.63
CA ASN A 314 87.84 16.77 19.37
C ASN A 314 87.93 17.11 17.87
N ALA A 315 86.77 17.24 17.21
CA ALA A 315 86.54 18.07 16.02
C ALA A 315 85.01 18.13 15.81
N GLY A 316 84.31 19.25 15.92
CA GLY A 316 84.65 20.55 15.38
C GLY A 316 84.30 20.59 13.88
N GLN A 317 83.04 20.96 13.60
CA GLN A 317 82.45 21.38 12.31
C GLN A 317 82.14 20.34 11.21
N ARG A 318 80.86 20.34 10.77
CA ARG A 318 80.30 20.28 9.38
C ARG A 318 78.78 20.04 9.52
N GLY A 319 77.86 21.00 9.37
CA GLY A 319 77.72 22.03 8.34
C GLY A 319 76.82 21.57 7.18
N ALA A 320 76.90 20.31 6.75
CA ALA A 320 76.23 19.84 5.52
C ALA A 320 74.97 18.99 5.76
N VAL A 321 74.95 18.14 6.80
CA VAL A 321 73.78 17.28 7.09
C VAL A 321 72.60 18.10 7.65
N LEU A 322 72.91 19.14 8.43
CA LEU A 322 71.91 20.02 9.02
C LEU A 322 71.25 20.91 7.95
N LEU A 323 71.99 21.31 6.92
CA LEU A 323 71.46 22.12 5.81
C LEU A 323 70.55 21.31 4.89
N SER A 324 70.89 20.06 4.54
CA SER A 324 70.01 19.20 3.74
C SER A 324 68.75 18.79 4.51
N ALA A 325 68.87 18.53 5.82
CA ALA A 325 67.73 18.27 6.70
C ALA A 325 66.83 19.51 6.87
N ILE A 326 67.39 20.70 7.06
CA ILE A 326 66.60 21.94 7.15
C ILE A 326 65.90 22.23 5.83
N VAL A 327 66.57 22.11 4.68
CA VAL A 327 65.95 22.37 3.37
C VAL A 327 64.82 21.37 3.08
N THR A 328 64.97 20.10 3.44
CA THR A 328 63.89 19.10 3.28
C THR A 328 62.75 19.35 4.25
N ILE A 329 63.03 19.64 5.52
CA ILE A 329 62.00 19.98 6.52
C ILE A 329 61.25 21.26 6.11
N VAL A 330 61.95 22.30 5.62
CA VAL A 330 61.33 23.55 5.14
C VAL A 330 60.49 23.30 3.88
N ALA A 331 60.96 22.48 2.94
CA ALA A 331 60.18 22.12 1.76
C ALA A 331 58.90 21.34 2.11
N PHE A 332 58.99 20.36 3.03
CA PHE A 332 57.83 19.58 3.49
C PHE A 332 56.88 20.40 4.36
N SER A 333 57.37 21.32 5.20
CA SER A 333 56.52 22.18 6.02
C SER A 333 55.83 23.27 5.20
N VAL A 334 56.45 23.79 4.15
CA VAL A 334 55.77 24.67 3.18
C VAL A 334 54.70 23.90 2.39
N LEU A 335 54.95 22.65 2.00
CA LEU A 335 53.94 21.77 1.36
C LEU A 335 52.78 21.41 2.29
N ALA A 336 53.05 21.12 3.57
CA ALA A 336 52.02 20.82 4.56
C ALA A 336 51.20 22.08 4.94
N ALA A 337 51.86 23.23 5.09
CA ALA A 337 51.22 24.50 5.40
C ALA A 337 50.36 25.04 4.25
N THR A 338 50.68 24.69 2.99
CA THR A 338 49.80 25.01 1.86
C THR A 338 48.62 24.04 1.76
N MET A 339 48.78 22.75 2.10
CA MET A 339 47.70 21.74 2.03
C MET A 339 46.57 21.91 3.08
N VAL A 340 46.87 22.40 4.29
CA VAL A 340 45.87 22.48 5.37
C VAL A 340 44.76 23.52 5.10
N PRO A 341 45.05 24.76 4.67
CA PRO A 341 44.02 25.74 4.29
C PRO A 341 43.14 25.27 3.11
N MET A 342 43.64 24.37 2.26
CA MET A 342 42.96 23.84 1.07
C MET A 342 41.85 22.81 1.39
N MET A 343 41.87 22.16 2.57
CA MET A 343 40.84 21.19 2.97
C MET A 343 39.63 21.84 3.68
N THR A 344 39.85 22.96 4.38
CA THR A 344 38.81 23.60 5.21
C THR A 344 37.76 24.40 4.43
N GLY A 345 38.11 24.93 3.26
CA GLY A 345 37.20 25.78 2.46
C GLY A 345 36.07 25.02 1.75
N SER A 346 36.31 23.75 1.39
CA SER A 346 35.34 22.91 0.64
C SER A 346 34.21 22.36 1.51
N MET A 347 34.41 22.23 2.83
CA MET A 347 33.45 21.56 3.73
C MET A 347 32.32 22.49 4.21
N MET A 348 32.49 23.81 4.13
CA MET A 348 31.52 24.78 4.67
C MET A 348 30.32 25.02 3.75
N GLY A 349 30.49 24.93 2.42
CA GLY A 349 29.39 25.12 1.45
C GLY A 349 28.45 23.91 1.34
N GLU A 350 28.96 22.70 1.56
CA GLU A 350 28.19 21.45 1.55
C GLU A 350 27.20 21.38 2.72
N ILE A 351 27.57 21.96 3.88
CA ILE A 351 26.73 21.96 5.09
C ILE A 351 25.44 22.78 4.90
N SER A 352 25.49 23.93 4.22
CA SER A 352 24.28 24.77 4.03
C SER A 352 23.28 24.18 3.04
N ALA A 353 23.75 23.49 2.00
CA ALA A 353 22.87 22.84 1.01
C ALA A 353 22.14 21.64 1.65
N VAL A 354 22.88 20.78 2.37
CA VAL A 354 22.31 19.62 3.09
C VAL A 354 21.29 20.04 4.14
N GLN A 355 21.50 21.16 4.82
CA GLN A 355 20.54 21.69 5.80
C GLN A 355 19.20 22.14 5.16
N GLY A 356 19.23 22.66 3.93
CA GLY A 356 18.02 23.07 3.20
C GLY A 356 17.14 21.90 2.77
N ASP A 357 17.75 20.79 2.37
CA ASP A 357 17.05 19.54 2.04
C ASP A 357 16.49 18.89 3.30
N GLN A 358 17.25 18.87 4.39
CA GLN A 358 16.78 18.35 5.67
C GLN A 358 15.54 19.12 6.17
N ALA A 359 15.55 20.46 6.08
CA ALA A 359 14.41 21.28 6.45
C ALA A 359 13.16 20.96 5.62
N TYR A 360 13.33 20.71 4.32
CA TYR A 360 12.24 20.31 3.42
C TYR A 360 11.61 18.95 3.80
N TYR A 361 12.43 17.92 4.02
CA TYR A 361 11.92 16.60 4.41
C TYR A 361 11.25 16.59 5.78
N LEU A 362 11.73 17.43 6.71
CA LEU A 362 11.06 17.64 8.00
C LEU A 362 9.69 18.29 7.81
N ALA A 363 9.56 19.26 6.89
CA ALA A 363 8.27 19.86 6.54
C ALA A 363 7.32 18.83 5.89
N GLU A 364 7.82 17.99 4.98
CA GLU A 364 7.05 16.91 4.34
C GLU A 364 6.52 15.89 5.36
N SER A 365 7.34 15.56 6.35
CA SER A 365 6.94 14.69 7.47
C SER A 365 5.75 15.27 8.25
N GLY A 366 5.66 16.59 8.38
CA GLY A 366 4.55 17.26 9.05
C GLY A 366 3.21 17.08 8.33
N PHE A 367 3.19 17.14 6.99
CA PHE A 367 1.98 16.84 6.22
C PHE A 367 1.53 15.38 6.38
N GLY A 368 2.47 14.45 6.29
CA GLY A 368 2.20 13.02 6.51
C GLY A 368 1.62 12.74 7.90
N ALA A 369 2.20 13.35 8.94
CA ALA A 369 1.71 13.26 10.31
C ALA A 369 0.30 13.85 10.47
N ALA A 370 0.05 15.05 9.94
CA ALA A 370 -1.24 15.71 10.00
C ALA A 370 -2.35 14.89 9.33
N GLY A 371 -2.10 14.38 8.13
CA GLY A 371 -3.05 13.54 7.41
C GLY A 371 -3.37 12.23 8.14
N SER A 372 -2.35 11.59 8.73
CA SER A 372 -2.52 10.37 9.52
C SER A 372 -3.33 10.61 10.80
N MET A 373 -3.02 11.68 11.55
CA MET A 373 -3.77 12.05 12.76
C MET A 373 -5.22 12.40 12.43
N PHE A 374 -5.47 13.12 11.33
CA PHE A 374 -6.82 13.48 10.88
C PHE A 374 -7.65 12.25 10.48
N LEU A 375 -7.03 11.27 9.81
CA LEU A 375 -7.67 10.01 9.44
C LEU A 375 -7.99 9.14 10.66
N ALA A 376 -7.10 9.13 11.66
CA ALA A 376 -7.25 8.37 12.89
C ALA A 376 -8.28 8.95 13.87
N ALA A 377 -8.62 10.24 13.73
CA ALA A 377 -9.64 10.86 14.56
C ALA A 377 -11.03 10.24 14.27
N GLY A 378 -11.74 9.84 15.34
CA GLY A 378 -12.95 9.03 15.29
C GLY A 378 -14.13 9.71 14.58
N ASP A 379 -14.79 10.66 15.25
CA ASP A 379 -15.94 11.38 14.71
C ASP A 379 -15.59 12.73 14.05
N GLU A 380 -16.57 13.38 13.42
CA GLU A 380 -16.40 14.67 12.73
C GLU A 380 -15.99 15.79 13.71
N GLN A 381 -16.44 15.75 14.96
CA GLN A 381 -16.11 16.75 15.96
C GLN A 381 -14.68 16.59 16.47
N ALA A 382 -14.22 15.36 16.69
CA ALA A 382 -12.85 15.03 17.06
C ALA A 382 -11.86 15.51 15.98
N ARG A 383 -12.21 15.37 14.70
CA ARG A 383 -11.42 15.93 13.58
C ARG A 383 -11.31 17.45 13.65
N LYS A 384 -12.43 18.14 13.90
CA LYS A 384 -12.44 19.61 14.08
C LYS A 384 -11.59 20.05 15.27
N ASN A 385 -11.75 19.40 16.43
CA ASN A 385 -10.97 19.69 17.63
C ASN A 385 -9.46 19.42 17.43
N LEU A 386 -9.12 18.38 16.66
CA LEU A 386 -7.74 18.07 16.30
C LEU A 386 -7.13 19.20 15.45
N LEU A 387 -7.85 19.73 14.46
CA LEU A 387 -7.36 20.84 13.65
C LEU A 387 -7.04 22.09 14.49
N GLU A 388 -7.89 22.39 15.47
CA GLU A 388 -7.66 23.49 16.42
C GLU A 388 -6.40 23.24 17.29
N THR A 389 -6.21 22.00 17.75
CA THR A 389 -5.03 21.64 18.57
C THR A 389 -3.74 21.64 17.73
N MET A 390 -3.84 21.30 16.45
CA MET A 390 -2.72 21.20 15.53
C MET A 390 -2.19 22.58 15.12
N ASP A 391 -3.05 23.58 15.05
CA ASP A 391 -2.69 24.94 14.64
C ASP A 391 -1.68 25.58 15.62
N GLY A 392 -0.48 25.89 15.13
CA GLY A 392 0.61 26.45 15.93
C GLY A 392 1.42 25.43 16.75
N SER A 393 1.10 24.13 16.67
CA SER A 393 1.79 23.10 17.44
C SER A 393 3.12 22.66 16.81
N THR A 394 4.15 22.49 17.64
CA THR A 394 5.49 22.01 17.24
C THR A 394 5.73 20.58 17.70
N TYR A 395 6.14 19.72 16.77
CA TYR A 395 6.47 18.31 17.00
C TYR A 395 7.97 18.12 16.86
N THR A 396 8.60 17.57 17.90
CA THR A 396 10.06 17.37 17.96
C THR A 396 10.39 15.89 17.78
N PHE A 397 11.37 15.59 16.93
CA PHE A 397 11.86 14.23 16.76
C PHE A 397 12.77 13.83 17.92
N ALA A 398 12.79 12.53 18.25
CA ALA A 398 13.69 11.98 19.25
C ALA A 398 15.18 12.28 18.92
N ASN A 399 16.02 12.31 19.96
CA ASN A 399 17.46 12.57 19.85
C ASN A 399 17.83 13.91 19.19
N ASN A 400 16.94 14.90 19.26
CA ASN A 400 17.17 16.26 18.77
C ASN A 400 17.45 16.33 17.25
N ALA A 401 16.81 15.44 16.47
CA ALA A 401 16.99 15.33 15.01
C ALA A 401 16.31 16.45 14.20
N GLY A 402 15.60 17.37 14.86
CA GLY A 402 14.85 18.47 14.28
C GLY A 402 13.40 18.49 14.75
N SER A 403 12.61 19.41 14.20
CA SER A 403 11.18 19.56 14.50
C SER A 403 10.40 20.01 13.27
N PHE A 404 9.09 19.85 13.30
CA PHE A 404 8.18 20.55 12.39
C PHE A 404 7.07 21.25 13.17
N THR A 405 6.63 22.40 12.68
CA THR A 405 5.50 23.15 13.22
C THR A 405 4.37 23.16 12.20
N LEU A 406 3.14 22.90 12.66
CA LEU A 406 1.95 22.89 11.82
C LEU A 406 1.13 24.18 12.00
N GLY A 407 0.52 24.64 10.91
CA GLY A 407 -0.48 25.72 10.90
C GLY A 407 -1.66 25.32 10.02
N VAL A 408 -2.87 25.63 10.46
CA VAL A 408 -4.11 25.16 9.82
C VAL A 408 -4.99 26.34 9.44
N GLU A 409 -5.28 26.49 8.14
CA GLU A 409 -6.23 27.48 7.62
C GLU A 409 -7.45 26.83 6.96
N PRO A 410 -8.59 26.69 7.67
CA PRO A 410 -9.80 26.05 7.13
C PRO A 410 -10.67 27.02 6.32
N TYR A 411 -11.35 26.50 5.28
CA TYR A 411 -12.30 27.25 4.43
C TYR A 411 -13.78 26.92 4.70
N TRP A 412 -14.08 26.22 5.80
CA TRP A 412 -15.43 25.97 6.29
C TRP A 412 -15.50 26.29 7.78
N TYR A 413 -16.69 26.68 8.25
CA TYR A 413 -16.87 27.21 9.60
C TYR A 413 -18.13 26.67 10.24
N GLU A 414 -18.13 26.55 11.56
CA GLU A 414 -19.28 26.05 12.30
C GLU A 414 -20.07 27.19 12.96
N VAL A 415 -21.39 27.17 12.86
CA VAL A 415 -22.25 28.19 13.47
C VAL A 415 -22.19 28.13 15.00
N THR A 416 -21.85 29.23 15.63
CA THR A 416 -21.91 29.41 17.09
C THR A 416 -23.18 30.15 17.50
N ASN A 417 -23.61 31.14 16.71
CA ASN A 417 -24.83 31.90 16.99
C ASN A 417 -25.44 32.47 15.69
N ASN A 418 -26.76 32.63 15.66
CA ASN A 418 -27.49 33.30 14.59
C ASN A 418 -28.54 34.24 15.18
N THR A 419 -28.37 35.55 14.99
CA THR A 419 -29.29 36.58 15.48
C THR A 419 -29.71 37.50 14.33
N GLY A 420 -30.96 37.37 13.88
CA GLY A 420 -31.48 38.16 12.76
C GLY A 420 -30.72 37.87 11.46
N THR A 421 -30.04 38.87 10.91
CA THR A 421 -29.17 38.73 9.73
C THR A 421 -27.72 38.45 10.09
N THR A 422 -27.33 38.47 11.37
CA THR A 422 -25.94 38.25 11.80
C THR A 422 -25.73 36.78 12.13
N LEU A 423 -24.88 36.12 11.34
CA LEU A 423 -24.45 34.73 11.54
C LEU A 423 -23.00 34.72 12.02
N THR A 424 -22.78 34.28 13.25
CA THR A 424 -21.45 34.14 13.86
C THR A 424 -21.02 32.69 13.75
N THR A 425 -19.82 32.47 13.24
CA THR A 425 -19.23 31.15 13.04
C THR A 425 -17.81 31.08 13.60
N ARG A 426 -17.33 29.87 13.88
CA ARG A 426 -15.99 29.57 14.38
C ARG A 426 -15.20 28.75 13.36
N ALA A 427 -13.94 29.09 13.19
CA ALA A 427 -12.94 28.29 12.48
C ALA A 427 -12.20 27.38 13.46
N TYR A 428 -11.95 26.14 13.04
CA TYR A 428 -11.12 25.18 13.78
C TYR A 428 -9.68 25.28 13.31
N GLY A 429 -9.00 26.34 13.75
CA GLY A 429 -7.71 26.82 13.25
C GLY A 429 -7.78 28.32 12.95
N THR A 430 -6.78 28.85 12.25
CA THR A 430 -6.72 30.27 11.89
C THR A 430 -7.40 30.51 10.54
N PRO A 431 -8.50 31.30 10.43
CA PRO A 431 -9.14 31.56 9.16
C PRO A 431 -8.15 32.14 8.12
N PRO A 432 -8.21 31.72 6.85
CA PRO A 432 -7.36 32.29 5.80
C PRO A 432 -7.68 33.77 5.59
N THR A 433 -6.83 34.48 4.85
CA THR A 433 -7.10 35.87 4.47
C THR A 433 -8.32 35.94 3.53
N LEU A 434 -9.50 36.22 4.09
CA LEU A 434 -10.76 36.31 3.37
C LEU A 434 -11.02 37.75 2.87
N PRO A 435 -11.77 37.91 1.76
CA PRO A 435 -12.13 39.23 1.24
C PRO A 435 -13.14 39.93 2.17
N THR A 436 -12.66 40.75 3.10
CA THR A 436 -13.52 41.51 4.03
C THR A 436 -14.39 42.54 3.32
N ASN A 437 -15.57 42.88 3.85
CA ASN A 437 -16.47 43.89 3.26
C ASN A 437 -16.94 43.55 1.83
N THR A 438 -17.04 42.25 1.52
CA THR A 438 -17.56 41.76 0.24
C THR A 438 -18.88 41.01 0.41
N SER A 439 -19.64 40.95 -0.68
CA SER A 439 -20.84 40.12 -0.77
C SER A 439 -20.52 38.76 -1.39
N GLY A 440 -21.32 37.75 -1.06
CA GLY A 440 -21.13 36.41 -1.59
C GLY A 440 -22.25 35.47 -1.15
N ARG A 441 -22.00 34.16 -1.20
CA ARG A 441 -22.99 33.15 -0.85
C ARG A 441 -22.40 32.01 -0.04
N ILE A 442 -23.25 31.42 0.77
CA ILE A 442 -22.93 30.28 1.63
C ILE A 442 -24.01 29.20 1.54
N ARG A 443 -23.62 27.97 1.83
CA ARG A 443 -24.50 26.82 2.08
C ARG A 443 -24.45 26.47 3.56
N ALA A 444 -25.61 26.17 4.14
CA ALA A 444 -25.71 25.69 5.51
C ALA A 444 -26.00 24.19 5.55
N GLY A 445 -25.14 23.43 6.22
CA GLY A 445 -25.22 21.98 6.38
C GLY A 445 -25.04 21.21 5.06
N THR A 446 -25.40 19.93 5.08
CA THR A 446 -25.31 19.00 3.94
C THR A 446 -26.47 19.12 2.95
N GLY A 447 -27.51 19.89 3.29
CA GLY A 447 -28.70 20.09 2.48
C GLY A 447 -28.55 21.12 1.34
N SER A 448 -29.66 21.37 0.64
CA SER A 448 -29.75 22.32 -0.47
C SER A 448 -30.16 23.74 -0.04
N THR A 449 -29.76 24.16 1.16
CA THR A 449 -30.14 25.47 1.73
C THR A 449 -29.00 26.48 1.56
N PHE A 450 -29.28 27.58 0.87
CA PHE A 450 -28.28 28.59 0.50
C PHE A 450 -28.71 29.98 0.94
N TYR A 451 -27.76 30.78 1.40
CA TYR A 451 -27.96 32.17 1.81
C TYR A 451 -26.97 33.09 1.10
N ALA A 452 -27.39 34.32 0.83
CA ALA A 452 -26.50 35.38 0.39
C ALA A 452 -26.09 36.24 1.59
N TYR A 453 -24.87 36.73 1.57
CA TYR A 453 -24.36 37.69 2.55
C TYR A 453 -23.91 38.97 1.86
N SER A 454 -24.12 40.10 2.52
CA SER A 454 -23.68 41.43 2.08
C SER A 454 -22.32 41.81 2.64
N ASN A 455 -21.89 41.17 3.74
CA ASN A 455 -20.61 41.41 4.38
C ASN A 455 -20.04 40.13 5.03
N ILE A 456 -18.72 40.00 5.04
CA ILE A 456 -17.94 39.03 5.79
C ILE A 456 -16.84 39.77 6.57
N SER A 457 -16.65 39.41 7.83
CA SER A 457 -15.62 39.95 8.72
C SER A 457 -14.97 38.85 9.54
N VAL A 458 -13.68 39.00 9.85
CA VAL A 458 -12.87 38.03 10.59
C VAL A 458 -12.25 38.71 11.80
N SER A 459 -12.33 38.07 12.97
CA SER A 459 -11.68 38.51 14.20
C SER A 459 -11.24 37.29 15.01
N GLY A 460 -9.94 37.05 15.12
CA GLY A 460 -9.42 35.82 15.71
C GLY A 460 -9.86 34.58 14.93
N ASP A 461 -10.39 33.58 15.63
CA ASP A 461 -10.99 32.36 15.07
C ASP A 461 -12.46 32.55 14.60
N THR A 462 -13.02 33.74 14.80
CA THR A 462 -14.43 34.01 14.54
C THR A 462 -14.63 34.67 13.18
N VAL A 463 -15.47 34.05 12.35
CA VAL A 463 -15.91 34.59 11.05
C VAL A 463 -17.38 34.97 11.17
N THR A 464 -17.71 36.23 10.89
CA THR A 464 -19.08 36.75 10.97
C THR A 464 -19.60 37.14 9.60
N PHE A 465 -20.75 36.58 9.23
CA PHE A 465 -21.48 36.88 8.01
C PHE A 465 -22.69 37.78 8.31
N THR A 466 -22.87 38.83 7.52
CA THR A 466 -24.12 39.62 7.50
C THR A 466 -24.97 39.14 6.33
N LEU A 467 -26.00 38.34 6.62
CA LEU A 467 -26.93 37.79 5.63
C LEU A 467 -27.82 38.89 5.05
N THR A 468 -28.23 38.73 3.79
CA THR A 468 -29.12 39.71 3.13
C THR A 468 -30.57 39.65 3.63
N SER A 469 -30.94 38.55 4.28
CA SER A 469 -32.27 38.33 4.87
C SER A 469 -32.16 37.43 6.09
N THR A 470 -33.08 37.59 7.05
CA THR A 470 -33.17 36.74 8.24
C THR A 470 -33.60 35.31 7.82
N PRO A 471 -32.82 34.27 8.15
CA PRO A 471 -33.22 32.89 7.89
C PRO A 471 -34.51 32.51 8.65
N SER A 472 -35.38 31.73 8.01
CA SER A 472 -36.58 31.17 8.63
C SER A 472 -36.69 29.68 8.29
N PRO A 473 -36.49 28.75 9.25
CA PRO A 473 -36.03 29.00 10.62
C PRO A 473 -34.59 29.55 10.67
N LEU A 474 -34.19 30.09 11.83
CA LEU A 474 -32.79 30.46 12.07
C LEU A 474 -31.87 29.24 11.92
N ILE A 475 -30.67 29.47 11.40
CA ILE A 475 -29.63 28.44 11.25
C ILE A 475 -29.15 28.03 12.66
N ALA A 476 -29.24 26.74 12.98
CA ALA A 476 -28.89 26.21 14.29
C ALA A 476 -27.37 26.25 14.56
N SER A 477 -27.00 26.39 15.83
CA SER A 477 -25.61 26.20 16.27
C SER A 477 -25.16 24.76 16.02
N GLY A 478 -23.86 24.57 15.71
CA GLY A 478 -23.29 23.29 15.29
C GLY A 478 -23.46 22.99 13.80
N THR A 479 -24.13 23.86 13.03
CA THR A 479 -24.26 23.70 11.58
C THR A 479 -22.98 24.13 10.87
N ASP A 480 -22.44 23.30 9.97
CA ASP A 480 -21.31 23.70 9.12
C ASP A 480 -21.74 24.60 7.97
N ILE A 481 -20.94 25.62 7.71
CA ILE A 481 -21.13 26.60 6.65
C ILE A 481 -20.01 26.48 5.63
N PHE A 482 -20.42 26.41 4.36
CA PHE A 482 -19.53 26.28 3.22
C PHE A 482 -19.72 27.44 2.24
N PHE A 483 -18.65 27.89 1.60
CA PHE A 483 -18.76 28.89 0.53
C PHE A 483 -19.50 28.32 -0.68
N SER A 484 -20.30 29.17 -1.33
CA SER A 484 -21.08 28.78 -2.51
C SER A 484 -21.05 29.86 -3.59
N ALA A 485 -21.25 29.44 -4.83
CA ALA A 485 -21.32 30.29 -6.01
C ALA A 485 -22.38 29.81 -7.01
N ARG A 486 -22.63 30.67 -8.01
CA ARG A 486 -23.46 30.39 -9.17
C ARG A 486 -22.65 30.61 -10.45
N PRO A 487 -22.96 29.89 -11.53
CA PRO A 487 -22.46 30.21 -12.87
C PRO A 487 -22.77 31.65 -13.24
N SER A 488 -21.85 32.34 -13.92
CA SER A 488 -22.09 33.70 -14.45
C SER A 488 -23.10 33.71 -15.61
N ALA A 489 -23.16 32.61 -16.35
CA ALA A 489 -24.11 32.34 -17.43
C ALA A 489 -24.31 30.81 -17.53
N SER A 490 -25.36 30.39 -18.24
CA SER A 490 -25.53 28.98 -18.60
C SER A 490 -24.35 28.51 -19.45
N GLN A 491 -23.75 27.38 -19.09
CA GLN A 491 -22.52 26.89 -19.71
C GLN A 491 -22.44 25.36 -19.69
N THR A 492 -21.74 24.80 -20.66
CA THR A 492 -21.39 23.37 -20.67
C THR A 492 -19.91 23.23 -20.33
N VAL A 493 -19.61 22.48 -19.26
CA VAL A 493 -18.23 22.21 -18.84
C VAL A 493 -17.85 20.81 -19.29
N THR A 494 -16.81 20.71 -20.10
CA THR A 494 -16.18 19.44 -20.48
C THR A 494 -15.16 19.02 -19.43
N GLU A 495 -14.71 17.76 -19.47
CA GLU A 495 -13.62 17.33 -18.59
C GLU A 495 -12.38 18.17 -18.90
N ARG A 496 -11.68 18.63 -17.86
CA ARG A 496 -10.55 19.56 -17.95
C ARG A 496 -10.92 20.94 -18.54
N GLY A 497 -12.21 21.21 -18.66
CA GLY A 497 -12.75 22.50 -19.11
C GLY A 497 -12.76 23.55 -18.01
N ASN A 498 -13.24 24.73 -18.37
CA ASN A 498 -13.33 25.88 -17.47
C ASN A 498 -14.78 26.12 -17.03
N LEU A 499 -14.96 26.53 -15.78
CA LEU A 499 -16.24 26.88 -15.16
C LEU A 499 -16.18 28.32 -14.64
N THR A 500 -16.95 29.22 -15.27
CA THR A 500 -16.98 30.64 -14.90
C THR A 500 -18.12 30.94 -13.92
N LEU A 501 -17.76 31.49 -12.77
CA LEU A 501 -18.67 31.83 -11.67
C LEU A 501 -18.94 33.34 -11.62
N THR A 502 -19.97 33.74 -10.87
CA THR A 502 -20.17 35.16 -10.51
C THR A 502 -19.00 35.68 -9.65
N ALA A 503 -18.43 36.83 -10.01
CA ALA A 503 -17.20 37.35 -9.39
C ALA A 503 -17.27 37.55 -7.87
N SER A 504 -18.37 38.10 -7.34
CA SER A 504 -18.58 38.28 -5.89
C SER A 504 -18.55 36.96 -5.14
N ASN A 505 -19.14 35.91 -5.72
CA ASN A 505 -19.29 34.61 -5.07
C ASN A 505 -18.00 33.78 -5.14
N ALA A 506 -17.23 33.93 -6.22
CA ALA A 506 -15.97 33.21 -6.44
C ALA A 506 -14.79 33.77 -5.62
N ALA A 507 -14.94 34.96 -5.05
CA ALA A 507 -13.85 35.63 -4.33
C ALA A 507 -13.39 34.85 -3.09
N ALA A 508 -14.30 34.17 -2.39
CA ALA A 508 -14.02 33.41 -1.17
C ALA A 508 -13.54 31.96 -1.42
N PHE A 509 -13.56 31.49 -2.67
CA PHE A 509 -13.03 30.17 -3.02
C PHE A 509 -11.49 30.18 -2.95
N PRO A 510 -10.84 29.06 -2.59
CA PRO A 510 -9.39 28.97 -2.62
C PRO A 510 -8.86 29.12 -4.05
N ASN A 511 -7.64 29.65 -4.20
CA ASN A 511 -7.06 29.90 -5.51
C ASN A 511 -6.60 28.63 -6.23
N VAL A 512 -6.32 27.55 -5.48
CA VAL A 512 -5.81 26.29 -6.02
C VAL A 512 -6.44 25.09 -5.33
N ASN A 513 -6.60 24.00 -6.07
CA ASN A 513 -7.05 22.69 -5.59
C ASN A 513 -8.36 22.69 -4.79
N GLY A 514 -9.33 23.55 -5.12
CA GLY A 514 -10.61 23.52 -4.41
C GLY A 514 -11.49 22.38 -4.89
N MET A 515 -12.08 21.64 -3.94
CA MET A 515 -13.11 20.63 -4.22
C MET A 515 -14.49 21.25 -4.06
N PHE A 516 -15.40 20.93 -4.97
CA PHE A 516 -16.76 21.42 -4.95
C PHE A 516 -17.76 20.35 -5.40
N THR A 517 -19.02 20.56 -5.05
CA THR A 517 -20.15 19.78 -5.56
C THR A 517 -21.19 20.70 -6.18
N ILE A 518 -22.05 20.11 -7.00
CA ILE A 518 -23.11 20.82 -7.72
C ILE A 518 -24.46 20.35 -7.19
N ARG A 519 -25.34 21.32 -6.88
CA ARG A 519 -26.71 21.12 -6.38
C ARG A 519 -27.68 21.97 -7.21
N ASP A 520 -28.33 21.33 -8.18
CA ASP A 520 -29.28 21.99 -9.10
C ASP A 520 -30.64 21.27 -9.23
N GLY A 521 -30.89 20.24 -8.42
CA GLY A 521 -32.16 19.51 -8.39
C GLY A 521 -31.99 18.02 -8.62
N ALA A 522 -32.80 17.43 -9.50
CA ALA A 522 -32.82 15.98 -9.75
C ALA A 522 -31.55 15.46 -10.46
N THR A 523 -30.87 16.31 -11.23
CA THR A 523 -29.68 15.95 -12.02
C THR A 523 -28.40 15.96 -11.17
N HIS A 524 -28.12 17.07 -10.48
CA HIS A 524 -26.98 17.18 -9.58
C HIS A 524 -27.46 17.31 -8.13
N THR A 525 -27.29 16.23 -7.35
CA THR A 525 -27.78 16.10 -5.97
C THR A 525 -26.73 16.42 -4.90
N GLY A 526 -25.53 16.84 -5.30
CA GLY A 526 -24.39 17.07 -4.40
C GLY A 526 -23.62 15.80 -4.00
N ARG A 527 -23.88 14.66 -4.65
CA ARG A 527 -23.19 13.38 -4.40
C ARG A 527 -21.86 13.22 -5.12
N VAL A 528 -21.71 13.87 -6.27
CA VAL A 528 -20.50 13.80 -7.09
C VAL A 528 -19.62 15.01 -6.76
N ALA A 529 -18.36 14.76 -6.41
CA ALA A 529 -17.39 15.81 -6.15
C ALA A 529 -16.50 16.05 -7.36
N TYR A 530 -16.23 17.32 -7.58
CA TYR A 530 -15.35 17.83 -8.62
C TYR A 530 -14.22 18.60 -7.95
N VAL A 531 -13.07 18.65 -8.60
CA VAL A 531 -11.94 19.47 -8.19
C VAL A 531 -11.54 20.36 -9.34
N TYR A 532 -11.15 21.60 -9.05
CA TYR A 532 -10.51 22.48 -10.03
C TYR A 532 -9.05 22.64 -9.67
N ARG A 533 -8.22 22.81 -10.71
CA ARG A 533 -6.78 23.01 -10.50
C ARG A 533 -6.49 24.43 -10.02
N ARG A 534 -7.07 25.43 -10.69
CA ARG A 534 -6.82 26.86 -10.43
C ARG A 534 -8.09 27.69 -10.51
N LYS A 535 -8.16 28.77 -9.74
CA LYS A 535 -9.10 29.86 -9.93
C LYS A 535 -8.38 31.09 -10.48
N ASN A 536 -8.78 31.55 -11.65
CA ASN A 536 -8.29 32.77 -12.28
C ASN A 536 -9.41 33.81 -12.31
N GLY A 537 -9.34 34.79 -11.40
CA GLY A 537 -10.45 35.70 -11.16
C GLY A 537 -11.70 34.95 -10.67
N SER A 538 -12.72 34.87 -11.53
CA SER A 538 -13.97 34.15 -11.28
C SER A 538 -14.10 32.83 -12.04
N THR A 539 -13.05 32.41 -12.77
CA THR A 539 -13.04 31.19 -13.57
C THR A 539 -12.26 30.09 -12.87
N LEU A 540 -12.92 28.96 -12.64
CA LEU A 540 -12.28 27.71 -12.24
C LEU A 540 -11.75 27.02 -13.50
N GLU A 541 -10.47 26.75 -13.56
CA GLU A 541 -9.79 26.13 -14.69
C GLU A 541 -9.43 24.67 -14.38
N ASP A 542 -9.48 23.82 -15.41
CA ASP A 542 -9.20 22.39 -15.34
C ASP A 542 -10.06 21.65 -14.29
N VAL A 543 -11.38 21.73 -14.52
CA VAL A 543 -12.39 21.02 -13.71
C VAL A 543 -12.38 19.53 -14.05
N ARG A 544 -12.26 18.68 -13.03
CA ARG A 544 -12.20 17.21 -13.14
C ARG A 544 -12.95 16.53 -12.00
N LEU A 545 -13.22 15.24 -12.15
CA LEU A 545 -13.79 14.43 -11.08
C LEU A 545 -12.75 14.14 -10.00
N VAL A 546 -13.21 14.06 -8.75
CA VAL A 546 -12.41 13.53 -7.65
C VAL A 546 -12.24 12.02 -7.83
N GLU A 547 -11.02 11.53 -7.64
CA GLU A 547 -10.67 10.12 -7.76
C GLU A 547 -11.27 9.27 -6.63
N GLY A 548 -11.42 7.96 -6.88
CA GLY A 548 -11.92 7.01 -5.88
C GLY A 548 -13.42 7.08 -5.60
N GLN A 549 -14.18 7.88 -6.35
CA GLN A 549 -15.65 8.03 -6.16
C GLN A 549 -16.51 7.12 -7.06
N GLY A 550 -15.89 6.35 -7.97
CA GLY A 550 -16.62 5.44 -8.89
C GLY A 550 -17.53 6.16 -9.90
N ALA A 551 -17.36 7.46 -10.12
CA ALA A 551 -18.12 8.26 -11.08
C ALA A 551 -17.39 8.39 -12.42
N THR A 552 -18.12 8.32 -13.54
CA THR A 552 -17.60 8.60 -14.88
C THR A 552 -17.95 10.02 -15.29
N TRP A 553 -17.03 10.72 -15.97
CA TRP A 553 -17.28 12.09 -16.42
C TRP A 553 -18.42 12.15 -17.42
N SER A 554 -19.36 13.08 -17.19
CA SER A 554 -20.36 13.51 -18.15
C SER A 554 -20.33 15.03 -18.24
N ASN A 555 -20.43 15.59 -19.45
CA ASN A 555 -20.41 17.04 -19.66
C ASN A 555 -21.47 17.73 -18.78
N LEU A 556 -21.02 18.73 -18.01
CA LEU A 556 -21.86 19.41 -17.03
C LEU A 556 -22.62 20.54 -17.72
N ALA A 557 -23.91 20.32 -18.00
CA ALA A 557 -24.80 21.36 -18.49
C ALA A 557 -25.37 22.16 -17.30
N LEU A 558 -24.81 23.33 -17.03
CA LEU A 558 -25.15 24.15 -15.87
C LEU A 558 -25.97 25.36 -16.29
N THR A 559 -27.10 25.58 -15.59
CA THR A 559 -27.88 26.82 -15.68
C THR A 559 -27.34 27.87 -14.72
N THR A 560 -27.76 29.12 -14.87
CA THR A 560 -27.40 30.20 -13.93
C THR A 560 -27.89 29.95 -12.50
N ASP A 561 -28.84 29.04 -12.29
CA ASP A 561 -29.40 28.73 -10.97
C ASP A 561 -28.69 27.57 -10.25
N ALA A 562 -27.80 26.85 -10.95
CA ALA A 562 -27.02 25.76 -10.37
C ALA A 562 -26.19 26.27 -9.18
N ASN A 563 -26.27 25.58 -8.04
CA ASN A 563 -25.52 25.97 -6.86
C ASN A 563 -24.23 25.15 -6.77
N ILE A 564 -23.12 25.84 -6.83
CA ILE A 564 -21.77 25.27 -6.75
C ILE A 564 -21.29 25.52 -5.33
N SER A 565 -20.97 24.48 -4.60
CA SER A 565 -20.57 24.59 -3.19
C SER A 565 -19.15 24.09 -3.03
N LEU A 566 -18.27 24.92 -2.48
CA LEU A 566 -16.97 24.45 -2.01
C LEU A 566 -17.24 23.43 -0.88
N GLU A 567 -16.56 22.29 -0.92
CA GLU A 567 -16.61 21.31 0.16
C GLU A 567 -15.41 21.53 1.11
N ALA A 568 -15.30 20.73 2.16
CA ALA A 568 -14.25 20.90 3.17
C ALA A 568 -12.85 20.96 2.52
N TYR A 569 -12.10 21.99 2.87
CA TYR A 569 -10.79 22.32 2.30
C TYR A 569 -9.99 23.12 3.33
N LEU A 570 -8.71 22.82 3.46
CA LEU A 570 -7.79 23.60 4.29
C LEU A 570 -6.46 23.85 3.57
N ARG A 571 -5.76 24.89 4.01
CA ARG A 571 -4.33 25.06 3.74
C ARG A 571 -3.57 24.62 4.97
N LEU A 572 -2.69 23.64 4.81
CA LEU A 572 -1.82 23.15 5.87
C LEU A 572 -0.42 23.73 5.67
N HIS A 573 0.02 24.52 6.62
CA HIS A 573 1.37 25.03 6.70
C HIS A 573 2.23 24.04 7.49
N SER A 574 3.35 23.60 6.94
CA SER A 574 4.31 22.75 7.64
C SER A 574 5.70 23.37 7.56
N THR A 575 6.25 23.75 8.71
CA THR A 575 7.57 24.39 8.81
C THR A 575 8.56 23.44 9.44
N GLY A 576 9.45 22.86 8.63
CA GLY A 576 10.52 21.98 9.08
C GLY A 576 11.74 22.77 9.55
N THR A 577 12.26 22.43 10.73
CA THR A 577 13.42 23.08 11.35
C THR A 577 14.46 22.00 11.73
N PRO A 578 15.58 21.90 11.00
CA PRO A 578 16.66 20.97 11.34
C PRO A 578 17.43 21.46 12.58
N SER A 579 18.13 20.53 13.26
CA SER A 579 18.88 20.83 14.48
C SER A 579 19.96 21.88 14.25
N GLY A 580 19.75 23.10 14.75
CA GLY A 580 20.67 24.23 14.57
C GLY A 580 20.70 24.84 13.16
N GLY A 581 19.77 24.51 12.26
CA GLY A 581 19.68 25.07 10.92
C GLY A 581 18.50 26.04 10.73
N LEU A 582 18.34 26.55 9.51
CA LEU A 582 17.27 27.50 9.17
C LEU A 582 15.94 26.78 8.87
N PRO A 583 14.80 27.34 9.30
CA PRO A 583 13.49 26.75 9.02
C PRO A 583 13.10 26.90 7.54
N ARG A 584 12.33 25.93 7.04
CA ARG A 584 11.70 25.96 5.72
C ARG A 584 10.22 25.63 5.85
N GLU A 585 9.37 26.50 5.32
CA GLU A 585 7.92 26.29 5.24
C GLU A 585 7.55 25.67 3.88
N VAL A 586 6.58 24.76 3.93
CA VAL A 586 5.89 24.19 2.78
C VAL A 586 4.39 24.28 3.04
N VAL A 587 3.63 24.75 2.04
CA VAL A 587 2.17 24.92 2.18
C VAL A 587 1.42 23.92 1.30
N TYR A 588 0.56 23.13 1.91
CA TYR A 588 -0.26 22.11 1.24
C TYR A 588 -1.70 22.61 1.10
N ASN A 589 -2.23 22.57 -0.12
CA ASN A 589 -3.59 22.95 -0.45
C ASN A 589 -4.45 21.69 -0.55
N VAL A 590 -5.24 21.41 0.50
CA VAL A 590 -5.78 20.08 0.79
C VAL A 590 -7.32 20.08 0.75
N PRO A 591 -7.94 19.46 -0.26
CA PRO A 591 -9.33 19.06 -0.18
C PRO A 591 -9.51 17.93 0.84
N ILE A 592 -10.62 17.96 1.58
CA ILE A 592 -10.98 16.92 2.54
C ILE A 592 -12.19 16.17 2.01
N GLY A 593 -12.00 14.90 1.67
CA GLY A 593 -13.04 14.07 1.07
C GLY A 593 -13.01 12.65 1.59
N TRP A 594 -13.87 11.80 1.04
CA TRP A 594 -13.93 10.39 1.42
C TRP A 594 -12.65 9.66 0.98
N ILE A 595 -12.06 8.90 1.90
CA ILE A 595 -10.92 8.02 1.66
C ILE A 595 -11.28 6.64 2.21
N LEU A 596 -11.01 5.61 1.40
CA LEU A 596 -11.12 4.22 1.80
C LEU A 596 -10.02 3.91 2.83
N GLY A 597 -10.39 3.42 4.02
CA GLY A 597 -9.44 3.03 5.07
C GLY A 597 -9.26 3.98 6.26
N GLY A 598 -10.26 4.81 6.61
CA GLY A 598 -10.31 5.55 7.90
C GLY A 598 -11.74 5.64 8.43
N GLY A 599 -12.02 6.08 9.65
CA GLY A 599 -13.41 6.32 10.12
C GLY A 599 -14.28 5.10 10.46
N ASN A 600 -15.61 5.27 10.41
CA ASN A 600 -16.63 4.30 10.81
C ASN A 600 -16.75 3.14 9.79
N PHE A 601 -17.21 1.98 10.25
CA PHE A 601 -17.45 0.82 9.38
C PHE A 601 -18.69 1.01 8.50
N SER A 602 -18.57 0.72 7.21
CA SER A 602 -19.69 0.54 6.27
C SER A 602 -19.63 -0.85 5.64
N LYS A 603 -20.80 -1.42 5.33
CA LYS A 603 -20.87 -2.63 4.51
C LYS A 603 -20.64 -2.28 3.05
N GLU A 604 -19.58 -2.82 2.49
CA GLU A 604 -19.31 -2.75 1.07
C GLU A 604 -19.75 -4.04 0.39
N GLN A 605 -20.35 -3.89 -0.80
CA GLN A 605 -20.95 -4.98 -1.54
C GLN A 605 -20.35 -5.09 -2.94
N TYR A 606 -20.16 -6.33 -3.37
CA TYR A 606 -19.80 -6.71 -4.72
C TYR A 606 -20.80 -7.76 -5.23
N GLN A 607 -21.17 -7.64 -6.50
CA GLN A 607 -22.03 -8.62 -7.17
C GLN A 607 -21.52 -8.89 -8.58
N ASP A 608 -21.67 -10.13 -9.04
CA ASP A 608 -21.36 -10.59 -10.38
C ASP A 608 -22.52 -11.44 -10.92
N THR A 609 -23.14 -10.98 -12.00
CA THR A 609 -24.19 -11.71 -12.74
C THR A 609 -23.60 -12.57 -13.86
N PHE A 610 -22.29 -12.79 -13.85
CA PHE A 610 -21.53 -13.62 -14.79
C PHE A 610 -21.73 -13.25 -16.27
N ALA A 611 -21.73 -11.95 -16.57
CA ALA A 611 -21.71 -11.46 -17.95
C ALA A 611 -20.43 -11.90 -18.69
N ASN A 612 -19.32 -12.03 -17.96
CA ASN A 612 -18.05 -12.61 -18.41
C ASN A 612 -17.30 -13.23 -17.22
N LEU A 613 -16.11 -13.78 -17.47
CA LEU A 613 -15.25 -14.40 -16.44
C LEU A 613 -14.03 -13.55 -16.07
N ASP A 614 -14.00 -12.26 -16.41
CA ASP A 614 -12.83 -11.39 -16.21
C ASP A 614 -12.45 -11.23 -14.73
N LYS A 615 -13.38 -11.56 -13.83
CA LYS A 615 -13.28 -11.44 -12.37
C LYS A 615 -12.89 -12.77 -11.70
N TRP A 616 -12.57 -13.77 -12.50
CA TRP A 616 -12.27 -15.13 -12.08
C TRP A 616 -10.97 -15.60 -12.74
N TYR A 617 -10.19 -16.43 -12.04
CA TYR A 617 -8.97 -16.99 -12.60
C TYR A 617 -9.31 -18.03 -13.67
N THR A 618 -8.95 -17.76 -14.92
CA THR A 618 -9.18 -18.66 -16.05
C THR A 618 -7.84 -19.04 -16.70
N GLY A 619 -7.64 -20.33 -16.99
CA GLY A 619 -6.56 -20.80 -17.86
C GLY A 619 -5.34 -21.47 -17.22
N SER A 620 -5.12 -21.41 -15.90
CA SER A 620 -4.00 -22.14 -15.26
C SER A 620 -4.40 -22.94 -14.01
N SER A 621 -3.94 -24.19 -13.96
CA SER A 621 -4.05 -25.05 -12.76
C SER A 621 -3.26 -24.53 -11.55
N SER A 622 -2.24 -23.68 -11.77
CA SER A 622 -1.48 -23.03 -10.70
C SER A 622 -2.29 -21.96 -9.95
N GLU A 623 -3.39 -21.50 -10.55
CA GLU A 623 -4.32 -20.51 -9.98
C GLU A 623 -5.59 -21.20 -9.43
N GLY A 624 -5.56 -22.53 -9.31
CA GLY A 624 -6.68 -23.33 -8.78
C GLY A 624 -7.81 -23.59 -9.77
N HIS A 625 -7.67 -23.23 -11.05
CA HIS A 625 -8.64 -23.55 -12.09
C HIS A 625 -8.57 -25.04 -12.44
N LEU A 626 -9.64 -25.79 -12.15
CA LEU A 626 -9.79 -27.21 -12.48
C LEU A 626 -11.03 -27.43 -13.35
N GLY A 627 -10.88 -28.24 -14.40
CA GLY A 627 -11.94 -28.43 -15.40
C GLY A 627 -12.07 -27.25 -16.36
N THR A 628 -13.19 -27.17 -17.09
CA THR A 628 -13.45 -26.07 -18.03
C THR A 628 -14.82 -25.43 -17.78
N HIS A 629 -14.88 -24.11 -17.92
CA HIS A 629 -16.05 -23.28 -17.62
C HIS A 629 -16.42 -22.43 -18.84
N SER A 630 -17.69 -22.20 -19.08
CA SER A 630 -18.16 -21.28 -20.13
C SER A 630 -19.37 -20.50 -19.67
N ILE A 631 -19.61 -19.32 -20.27
CA ILE A 631 -20.86 -18.59 -20.04
C ILE A 631 -21.95 -19.15 -20.95
N SER A 632 -23.06 -19.55 -20.36
CA SER A 632 -24.25 -20.04 -21.05
C SER A 632 -25.51 -19.44 -20.40
N SER A 633 -26.32 -18.75 -21.19
CA SER A 633 -27.56 -18.09 -20.72
C SER A 633 -27.34 -17.16 -19.51
N ASP A 634 -26.32 -16.31 -19.57
CA ASP A 634 -25.92 -15.38 -18.50
C ASP A 634 -25.60 -16.08 -17.17
N SER A 635 -25.03 -17.28 -17.24
CA SER A 635 -24.61 -18.05 -16.06
C SER A 635 -23.36 -18.88 -16.38
N VAL A 636 -22.58 -19.25 -15.36
CA VAL A 636 -21.41 -20.10 -15.55
C VAL A 636 -21.85 -21.55 -15.65
N HIS A 637 -21.52 -22.20 -16.77
CA HIS A 637 -21.73 -23.62 -17.01
C HIS A 637 -20.41 -24.39 -16.87
N ILE A 638 -20.44 -25.49 -16.10
CA ILE A 638 -19.32 -26.43 -16.01
C ILE A 638 -19.32 -27.34 -17.25
N THR A 639 -18.31 -27.22 -18.11
CA THR A 639 -18.25 -27.94 -19.39
C THR A 639 -17.39 -29.21 -19.34
N ALA A 640 -16.39 -29.28 -18.46
CA ALA A 640 -15.60 -30.49 -18.23
C ALA A 640 -15.07 -30.57 -16.80
N MET A 641 -14.92 -31.79 -16.31
CA MET A 641 -14.33 -32.10 -15.00
C MET A 641 -12.90 -32.61 -15.16
N GLN A 642 -12.08 -32.47 -14.11
CA GLN A 642 -10.69 -32.95 -14.08
C GLN A 642 -10.44 -33.85 -12.86
N THR A 643 -9.63 -34.89 -13.01
CA THR A 643 -9.25 -35.77 -11.88
C THR A 643 -8.29 -35.05 -10.94
N ALA A 644 -8.62 -35.03 -9.65
CA ALA A 644 -7.70 -34.57 -8.61
C ALA A 644 -6.64 -35.66 -8.36
N VAL A 645 -5.37 -35.36 -8.63
CA VAL A 645 -4.26 -36.34 -8.65
C VAL A 645 -4.16 -37.12 -7.33
N THR A 646 -4.20 -38.45 -7.40
CA THR A 646 -3.83 -39.36 -6.30
C THR A 646 -3.01 -40.50 -6.92
N THR A 647 -1.77 -40.69 -6.49
CA THR A 647 -0.74 -41.47 -7.18
C THR A 647 -1.05 -42.98 -7.32
N GLY A 648 -0.40 -43.66 -8.28
CA GLY A 648 -0.37 -45.13 -8.40
C GLY A 648 -1.30 -45.76 -9.45
N PHE A 649 -1.49 -47.09 -9.41
CA PHE A 649 -2.37 -47.83 -10.34
C PHE A 649 -3.86 -47.42 -10.22
N GLY A 650 -4.24 -46.75 -9.12
CA GLY A 650 -5.55 -46.14 -8.90
C GLY A 650 -5.81 -44.92 -9.80
N PHE A 651 -4.77 -44.17 -10.18
CA PHE A 651 -4.84 -43.10 -11.18
C PHE A 651 -5.24 -43.64 -12.56
N PHE A 652 -4.67 -44.77 -12.97
CA PHE A 652 -4.96 -45.41 -14.25
C PHE A 652 -6.41 -45.94 -14.31
N ARG A 653 -6.94 -46.45 -13.18
CA ARG A 653 -8.34 -46.88 -13.05
C ARG A 653 -9.31 -45.69 -13.00
N SER A 654 -9.03 -44.67 -12.18
CA SER A 654 -9.80 -43.42 -12.09
C SER A 654 -9.87 -42.67 -13.42
N TRP A 655 -8.80 -42.69 -14.21
CA TRP A 655 -8.77 -42.16 -15.57
C TRP A 655 -9.67 -42.94 -16.55
N LEU A 656 -9.79 -44.26 -16.40
CA LEU A 656 -10.68 -45.11 -17.20
C LEU A 656 -12.15 -45.10 -16.71
N SER A 657 -12.41 -44.87 -15.42
CA SER A 657 -13.75 -44.96 -14.81
C SER A 657 -14.42 -43.62 -14.47
N GLY A 658 -13.67 -42.51 -14.41
CA GLY A 658 -14.20 -41.18 -14.06
C GLY A 658 -14.41 -40.94 -12.56
N ASP A 659 -13.83 -41.77 -11.69
CA ASP A 659 -14.02 -41.68 -10.24
C ASP A 659 -13.14 -40.57 -9.62
N ASN A 660 -13.71 -39.75 -8.72
CA ASN A 660 -13.11 -38.59 -8.04
C ASN A 660 -12.72 -37.40 -8.95
N GLN A 661 -13.68 -36.95 -9.75
CA GLN A 661 -13.56 -35.77 -10.60
C GLN A 661 -13.99 -34.48 -9.89
N TRP A 662 -13.27 -33.38 -10.14
CA TRP A 662 -13.52 -32.06 -9.58
C TRP A 662 -13.47 -30.98 -10.67
N SER A 663 -14.22 -29.90 -10.46
CA SER A 663 -14.07 -28.65 -11.19
C SER A 663 -14.14 -27.49 -10.21
N SER A 664 -13.25 -26.51 -10.36
CA SER A 664 -13.18 -25.34 -9.50
C SER A 664 -12.79 -24.09 -10.29
N LEU A 665 -13.39 -22.97 -9.92
CA LEU A 665 -13.10 -21.65 -10.47
C LEU A 665 -12.92 -20.67 -9.32
N PHE A 666 -11.71 -20.16 -9.15
CA PHE A 666 -11.36 -19.23 -8.07
C PHE A 666 -11.65 -17.78 -8.45
N PHE A 667 -12.13 -17.04 -7.46
CA PHE A 667 -12.43 -15.63 -7.56
C PHE A 667 -11.16 -14.78 -7.48
N ASN A 668 -11.07 -13.72 -8.28
CA ASN A 668 -9.93 -12.80 -8.29
C ASN A 668 -10.25 -11.55 -7.46
N TRP A 669 -9.74 -11.51 -6.23
CA TRP A 669 -9.87 -10.37 -5.31
C TRP A 669 -9.38 -9.04 -5.89
N GLY A 670 -8.32 -9.05 -6.71
CA GLY A 670 -7.72 -7.85 -7.28
C GLY A 670 -8.58 -7.13 -8.33
N ALA A 671 -9.71 -7.72 -8.72
CA ALA A 671 -10.60 -7.18 -9.75
C ALA A 671 -11.90 -6.58 -9.18
N THR A 672 -11.98 -6.37 -7.87
CA THR A 672 -13.21 -5.97 -7.15
C THR A 672 -13.04 -4.64 -6.41
N ASN A 673 -14.16 -4.02 -6.05
CA ASN A 673 -14.21 -2.84 -5.18
C ASN A 673 -14.16 -3.20 -3.68
N VAL A 674 -14.21 -4.49 -3.34
CA VAL A 674 -14.28 -4.99 -1.97
C VAL A 674 -12.95 -5.65 -1.61
N ASP A 675 -12.22 -5.06 -0.67
CA ASP A 675 -10.87 -5.50 -0.32
C ASP A 675 -10.87 -6.29 1.01
N LEU A 676 -10.76 -7.61 0.91
CA LEU A 676 -10.65 -8.47 2.10
C LEU A 676 -9.40 -8.15 2.93
N ALA A 677 -8.31 -7.71 2.29
CA ALA A 677 -7.10 -7.35 3.00
C ALA A 677 -7.29 -6.13 3.87
N ARG A 678 -8.01 -5.16 3.34
CA ARG A 678 -8.42 -3.98 4.08
C ARG A 678 -9.38 -4.34 5.21
N GLY A 679 -10.37 -5.21 4.98
CA GLY A 679 -11.30 -5.67 6.02
C GLY A 679 -10.60 -6.38 7.17
N TRP A 680 -9.60 -7.22 6.87
CA TRP A 680 -8.77 -7.88 7.88
C TRP A 680 -7.94 -6.88 8.70
N LEU A 681 -7.35 -5.88 8.05
CA LEU A 681 -6.61 -4.81 8.73
C LEU A 681 -7.52 -3.96 9.62
N ASP A 682 -8.67 -3.55 9.10
CA ASP A 682 -9.60 -2.65 9.79
C ASP A 682 -10.20 -3.28 11.05
N THR A 683 -10.32 -4.60 11.09
CA THR A 683 -10.87 -5.37 12.23
C THR A 683 -9.81 -5.94 13.17
N GLU A 684 -8.55 -5.53 13.03
CA GLU A 684 -7.40 -5.98 13.85
C GLU A 684 -7.15 -7.48 13.75
N GLY A 685 -7.19 -7.98 12.52
CA GLY A 685 -6.79 -9.32 12.18
C GLY A 685 -7.91 -10.32 12.13
N ASN A 686 -9.14 -9.91 11.85
CA ASN A 686 -10.31 -10.78 11.77
C ASN A 686 -10.91 -10.76 10.35
N SER A 687 -11.32 -11.91 9.83
CA SER A 687 -11.91 -12.01 8.49
C SER A 687 -13.37 -12.41 8.61
N SER A 688 -14.28 -11.43 8.44
CA SER A 688 -15.74 -11.65 8.48
C SER A 688 -16.39 -11.13 7.20
N TYR A 689 -17.24 -11.95 6.57
CA TYR A 689 -17.91 -11.63 5.31
C TYR A 689 -19.14 -12.52 5.09
N ASP A 690 -20.08 -12.03 4.29
CA ASP A 690 -21.19 -12.82 3.77
C ASP A 690 -21.02 -13.06 2.28
N LEU A 691 -21.35 -14.28 1.85
CA LEU A 691 -21.23 -14.73 0.47
C LEU A 691 -22.53 -15.38 0.04
N GLN A 692 -22.98 -15.10 -1.18
CA GLN A 692 -24.13 -15.77 -1.77
C GLN A 692 -23.90 -16.17 -3.22
N PHE A 693 -24.57 -17.23 -3.64
CA PHE A 693 -24.64 -17.66 -5.04
C PHE A 693 -25.97 -18.33 -5.31
N LYS A 694 -26.39 -18.31 -6.57
CA LYS A 694 -27.49 -19.11 -7.09
C LYS A 694 -26.94 -20.26 -7.90
N THR A 695 -27.60 -21.42 -7.82
CA THR A 695 -27.17 -22.60 -8.57
C THR A 695 -28.32 -23.31 -9.24
N ARG A 696 -28.04 -23.99 -10.35
CA ARG A 696 -28.99 -24.84 -11.04
C ARG A 696 -28.32 -26.16 -11.41
N VAL A 697 -29.03 -27.27 -11.20
CA VAL A 697 -28.57 -28.61 -11.59
C VAL A 697 -29.46 -29.10 -12.72
N ALA A 698 -28.92 -29.16 -13.94
CA ALA A 698 -29.62 -29.67 -15.11
C ALA A 698 -29.78 -31.20 -15.07
N SER A 699 -30.71 -31.73 -15.88
CA SER A 699 -30.79 -33.17 -16.20
C SER A 699 -30.95 -34.13 -15.01
N GLN A 700 -31.76 -33.76 -14.01
CA GLN A 700 -32.03 -34.57 -12.80
C GLN A 700 -33.02 -35.74 -13.01
N SER A 701 -32.97 -36.43 -14.15
CA SER A 701 -33.87 -37.54 -14.53
C SER A 701 -33.13 -38.90 -14.55
N GLY A 702 -33.88 -40.00 -14.44
CA GLY A 702 -33.32 -41.35 -14.48
C GLY A 702 -32.22 -41.58 -13.43
N ASN A 703 -31.03 -42.00 -13.88
CA ASN A 703 -29.85 -42.27 -13.02
C ASN A 703 -28.95 -41.04 -12.77
N ASN A 704 -29.32 -39.84 -13.25
CA ASN A 704 -28.49 -38.64 -13.12
C ASN A 704 -28.97 -37.74 -11.97
N LYS A 705 -29.19 -38.34 -10.80
CA LYS A 705 -29.77 -37.62 -9.64
C LYS A 705 -28.76 -37.24 -8.57
N ALA A 706 -27.59 -37.86 -8.57
CA ALA A 706 -26.50 -37.48 -7.67
C ALA A 706 -25.99 -36.08 -8.06
N PHE A 707 -25.58 -35.29 -7.09
CA PHE A 707 -24.94 -34.00 -7.35
C PHE A 707 -24.11 -33.57 -6.14
N PHE A 708 -23.02 -32.86 -6.39
CA PHE A 708 -22.18 -32.27 -5.35
C PHE A 708 -21.57 -30.98 -5.89
N GLY A 709 -22.00 -29.84 -5.38
CA GLY A 709 -21.49 -28.55 -5.84
C GLY A 709 -21.92 -27.39 -4.96
N GLY A 710 -21.12 -26.33 -4.99
CA GLY A 710 -21.36 -25.13 -4.20
C GLY A 710 -20.15 -24.20 -4.22
N MET A 711 -19.84 -23.60 -3.07
CA MET A 711 -18.72 -22.67 -2.94
C MET A 711 -17.72 -23.13 -1.87
N MET A 712 -16.44 -22.86 -2.11
CA MET A 712 -15.44 -22.75 -1.05
C MET A 712 -15.44 -21.31 -0.59
N PHE A 713 -15.89 -21.08 0.64
CA PHE A 713 -16.06 -19.74 1.19
C PHE A 713 -14.85 -19.27 1.99
N ARG A 714 -13.88 -20.15 2.23
CA ARG A 714 -12.54 -19.81 2.73
C ARG A 714 -11.60 -20.90 2.27
N ALA A 715 -10.56 -20.57 1.53
CA ALA A 715 -9.53 -21.53 1.12
C ALA A 715 -8.14 -20.89 1.22
N ARG A 716 -7.08 -21.66 1.47
CA ARG A 716 -5.70 -21.19 1.48
C ARG A 716 -4.75 -22.34 1.22
N ASN A 717 -3.53 -22.04 0.80
CA ASN A 717 -2.46 -23.04 0.82
C ASN A 717 -1.92 -23.20 2.24
N ASN A 718 -1.54 -24.43 2.60
CA ASN A 718 -0.90 -24.72 3.88
C ASN A 718 0.52 -24.14 3.91
N ASP A 719 0.66 -22.92 4.43
CA ASP A 719 1.96 -22.26 4.55
C ASP A 719 2.59 -22.61 5.90
N GLN A 720 3.06 -23.86 6.04
CA GLN A 720 3.69 -24.33 7.26
C GLN A 720 5.17 -23.90 7.37
N GLY A 721 5.46 -22.61 7.15
CA GLY A 721 6.69 -21.93 7.59
C GLY A 721 8.06 -22.50 7.18
N ASP A 722 8.12 -23.53 6.33
CA ASP A 722 9.34 -24.22 5.95
C ASP A 722 9.46 -24.17 4.43
N ALA A 723 10.37 -23.32 3.94
CA ALA A 723 10.63 -23.09 2.51
C ALA A 723 11.13 -24.33 1.75
N ASP A 724 11.26 -25.47 2.43
CA ASP A 724 11.74 -26.75 1.93
C ASP A 724 10.68 -27.87 1.97
N SER A 725 9.44 -27.56 2.36
CA SER A 725 8.33 -28.54 2.36
C SER A 725 7.50 -28.41 1.07
N ASN A 726 7.55 -29.44 0.21
CA ASN A 726 6.75 -29.56 -1.03
C ASN A 726 5.23 -29.78 -0.75
N ASN A 727 4.64 -29.11 0.24
CA ASN A 727 3.27 -29.33 0.68
C ASN A 727 2.37 -28.12 0.36
N ASP A 728 2.23 -27.79 -0.92
CA ASP A 728 1.20 -26.90 -1.46
C ASP A 728 -0.21 -27.56 -1.35
N GLU A 729 -0.67 -27.84 -0.13
CA GLU A 729 -1.99 -28.42 0.11
C GLU A 729 -3.05 -27.33 0.29
N LEU A 730 -4.16 -27.46 -0.45
CA LEU A 730 -5.34 -26.61 -0.29
C LEU A 730 -6.08 -26.99 1.00
N GLU A 731 -6.11 -26.07 1.96
CA GLU A 731 -7.01 -26.11 3.11
C GLU A 731 -8.24 -25.24 2.83
N CYS A 732 -9.44 -25.72 3.12
CA CYS A 732 -10.66 -24.92 2.89
C CYS A 732 -11.85 -25.30 3.76
N TYR A 733 -12.79 -24.36 3.87
CA TYR A 733 -14.19 -24.64 4.15
C TYR A 733 -15.01 -24.58 2.87
N GLY A 734 -15.93 -25.53 2.73
CA GLY A 734 -16.89 -25.54 1.63
C GLY A 734 -18.31 -25.76 2.12
N ILE A 735 -19.25 -25.20 1.37
CA ILE A 735 -20.68 -25.41 1.54
C ILE A 735 -21.24 -25.94 0.21
N SER A 736 -22.14 -26.91 0.27
CA SER A 736 -22.60 -27.58 -0.96
C SER A 736 -24.04 -28.04 -0.87
N PHE A 737 -24.72 -27.97 -2.01
CA PHE A 737 -25.87 -28.83 -2.24
C PHE A 737 -25.36 -30.23 -2.61
N VAL A 738 -25.86 -31.23 -1.91
CA VAL A 738 -25.40 -32.60 -2.06
C VAL A 738 -26.55 -33.57 -2.26
N ARG A 739 -26.27 -34.59 -3.04
CA ARG A 739 -27.04 -35.82 -3.09
C ARG A 739 -26.13 -36.97 -3.46
N PHE A 740 -26.03 -37.94 -2.54
CA PHE A 740 -25.15 -39.09 -2.70
C PHE A 740 -25.86 -40.26 -3.37
N ARG A 741 -25.05 -41.17 -3.94
CA ARG A 741 -25.49 -42.37 -4.63
C ARG A 741 -24.80 -43.59 -4.02
N GLN A 742 -25.56 -44.66 -3.83
CA GLN A 742 -25.04 -46.03 -3.64
C GLN A 742 -25.42 -46.87 -4.86
N TYR A 743 -24.60 -47.87 -5.17
CA TYR A 743 -24.78 -48.74 -6.33
C TYR A 743 -24.73 -50.22 -5.91
N ARG A 744 -25.54 -51.06 -6.55
CA ARG A 744 -25.44 -52.53 -6.48
C ARG A 744 -25.65 -53.17 -7.85
N SER A 745 -25.13 -54.37 -8.04
CA SER A 745 -25.23 -55.13 -9.29
C SER A 745 -25.71 -56.57 -9.06
N LEU A 746 -26.16 -57.27 -10.10
CA LEU A 746 -26.62 -58.66 -9.96
C LEU A 746 -25.57 -59.61 -9.34
N LEU A 747 -24.28 -59.38 -9.61
CA LEU A 747 -23.17 -60.21 -9.11
C LEU A 747 -22.78 -59.87 -7.66
N ASN A 748 -23.21 -58.71 -7.15
CA ASN A 748 -23.00 -58.29 -5.78
C ASN A 748 -24.27 -57.66 -5.22
N SER A 749 -25.02 -58.46 -4.47
CA SER A 749 -26.31 -58.07 -3.88
C SER A 749 -26.18 -56.97 -2.82
N ASN A 750 -24.97 -56.72 -2.31
CA ASN A 750 -24.72 -55.71 -1.30
C ASN A 750 -24.58 -54.33 -1.96
N TRP A 751 -25.15 -53.32 -1.31
CA TRP A 751 -24.88 -51.93 -1.69
C TRP A 751 -23.40 -51.63 -1.54
N TYR A 752 -22.86 -50.70 -2.33
CA TYR A 752 -21.55 -50.12 -2.08
C TYR A 752 -21.49 -48.66 -2.52
N TRP A 753 -20.52 -47.94 -1.97
CA TRP A 753 -20.28 -46.54 -2.29
C TRP A 753 -19.41 -46.42 -3.55
N PRO A 754 -19.93 -45.86 -4.65
CA PRO A 754 -19.08 -45.47 -5.77
C PRO A 754 -18.13 -44.36 -5.32
N ASN A 755 -16.93 -44.30 -5.90
CA ASN A 755 -15.91 -43.29 -5.60
C ASN A 755 -16.24 -41.93 -6.28
N ASP A 756 -17.52 -41.55 -6.28
CA ASP A 756 -18.04 -40.32 -6.89
C ASP A 756 -17.53 -39.08 -6.15
N VAL A 757 -17.42 -39.18 -4.82
CA VAL A 757 -16.93 -38.14 -3.89
C VAL A 757 -16.06 -38.79 -2.80
N PRO A 758 -15.15 -38.05 -2.14
CA PRO A 758 -14.42 -38.55 -0.98
C PRO A 758 -15.35 -39.14 0.09
N SER A 759 -15.07 -40.37 0.53
CA SER A 759 -15.93 -41.10 1.47
C SER A 759 -16.12 -40.40 2.82
N THR A 760 -15.10 -39.67 3.28
CA THR A 760 -15.13 -38.90 4.53
C THR A 760 -16.03 -37.65 4.48
N LEU A 761 -16.55 -37.29 3.31
CA LEU A 761 -17.59 -36.26 3.15
C LEU A 761 -19.01 -36.82 3.30
N VAL A 762 -19.18 -38.14 3.28
CA VAL A 762 -20.48 -38.79 3.41
C VAL A 762 -20.77 -39.02 4.90
N PRO A 763 -21.78 -38.36 5.50
CA PRO A 763 -22.12 -38.58 6.90
C PRO A 763 -22.55 -40.03 7.13
N GLY A 764 -21.95 -40.69 8.14
CA GLY A 764 -22.23 -42.08 8.48
C GLY A 764 -21.68 -43.12 7.49
N TYR A 765 -20.64 -42.78 6.71
CA TYR A 765 -19.93 -43.75 5.86
C TYR A 765 -19.41 -44.95 6.66
N ASP A 766 -19.76 -46.16 6.24
CA ASP A 766 -19.21 -47.43 6.71
C ASP A 766 -18.50 -48.17 5.55
N ALA A 767 -17.26 -48.58 5.77
CA ALA A 767 -16.44 -49.32 4.81
C ALA A 767 -16.68 -50.84 4.85
N GLY A 768 -17.58 -51.31 5.72
CA GLY A 768 -17.92 -52.72 5.88
C GLY A 768 -18.53 -53.37 4.63
N PRO A 769 -18.51 -54.72 4.55
CA PRO A 769 -19.04 -55.48 3.41
C PRO A 769 -20.57 -55.44 3.28
N ASP A 770 -21.29 -54.83 4.23
CA ASP A 770 -22.75 -54.80 4.30
C ASP A 770 -23.28 -53.38 4.62
N PRO A 771 -23.17 -52.40 3.69
CA PRO A 771 -23.53 -50.99 3.93
C PRO A 771 -25.02 -50.73 3.65
N ASP A 772 -25.88 -51.72 3.95
CA ASP A 772 -27.32 -51.65 3.70
C ASP A 772 -27.93 -50.38 4.34
N THR A 773 -27.43 -49.96 5.50
CA THR A 773 -27.75 -48.65 6.08
C THR A 773 -26.96 -47.54 5.38
N GLY A 774 -27.57 -46.81 4.45
CA GLY A 774 -26.95 -45.71 3.69
C GLY A 774 -26.51 -44.49 4.51
N GLY A 775 -26.48 -44.58 5.84
CA GLY A 775 -26.21 -43.48 6.75
C GLY A 775 -27.41 -42.53 6.93
N PRO A 776 -27.28 -41.52 7.82
CA PRO A 776 -28.39 -40.68 8.24
C PRO A 776 -29.02 -39.84 7.10
N MET A 777 -28.30 -39.66 5.98
CA MET A 777 -28.79 -38.94 4.80
C MET A 777 -29.71 -39.77 3.89
N PHE A 778 -29.84 -41.08 4.08
CA PHE A 778 -30.68 -41.95 3.24
C PHE A 778 -32.06 -42.25 3.85
N GLY A 779 -32.26 -41.91 5.13
CA GLY A 779 -33.52 -42.14 5.85
C GLY A 779 -33.69 -43.60 6.30
N THR A 780 -34.84 -43.89 6.91
CA THR A 780 -35.14 -45.22 7.51
C THR A 780 -35.99 -46.14 6.61
N ASP A 781 -36.65 -45.61 5.57
CA ASP A 781 -37.40 -46.40 4.57
C ASP A 781 -36.65 -46.35 3.23
N GLU A 782 -35.78 -47.34 3.07
CA GLU A 782 -34.77 -47.37 2.02
C GLU A 782 -35.32 -47.78 0.64
N SER A 783 -36.48 -48.42 0.63
CA SER A 783 -37.15 -48.93 -0.57
C SER A 783 -37.67 -47.81 -1.48
N GLN A 784 -37.94 -46.63 -0.91
CA GLN A 784 -38.51 -45.47 -1.63
C GLN A 784 -37.46 -44.69 -2.44
N ASN A 785 -36.16 -44.96 -2.22
CA ASN A 785 -35.05 -44.21 -2.79
C ASN A 785 -34.24 -44.99 -3.85
N GLU A 786 -34.73 -46.18 -4.25
CA GLU A 786 -34.08 -47.07 -5.21
C GLU A 786 -34.62 -46.91 -6.65
N ILE A 787 -33.71 -46.81 -7.63
CA ILE A 787 -33.98 -46.87 -9.07
C ILE A 787 -33.34 -48.14 -9.64
N VAL A 788 -34.17 -49.09 -10.07
CA VAL A 788 -33.74 -50.34 -10.70
C VAL A 788 -33.69 -50.18 -12.22
N ASN A 789 -32.56 -50.52 -12.85
CA ASN A 789 -32.41 -50.52 -14.30
C ASN A 789 -32.49 -51.95 -14.87
N ASN A 790 -33.48 -52.20 -15.73
CA ASN A 790 -33.66 -53.46 -16.45
C ASN A 790 -33.08 -53.36 -17.87
N TYR A 791 -31.77 -53.57 -18.02
CA TYR A 791 -31.14 -53.73 -19.33
C TYR A 791 -30.58 -55.15 -19.48
N PHE A 792 -31.42 -56.10 -19.91
CA PHE A 792 -31.06 -57.50 -20.14
C PHE A 792 -30.64 -58.28 -18.86
N ILE A 793 -30.94 -59.58 -18.77
CA ILE A 793 -30.81 -60.43 -17.55
C ILE A 793 -29.41 -60.42 -16.90
N ILE A 794 -28.37 -60.01 -17.63
CA ILE A 794 -26.96 -60.08 -17.23
C ILE A 794 -26.41 -58.74 -16.68
N TRP A 795 -27.15 -57.62 -16.81
CA TRP A 795 -26.72 -56.28 -16.38
C TRP A 795 -27.74 -55.58 -15.46
N LEU A 796 -28.42 -56.34 -14.61
CA LEU A 796 -29.32 -55.79 -13.59
C LEU A 796 -28.50 -54.98 -12.57
N ASN A 797 -28.68 -53.65 -12.59
CA ASN A 797 -28.00 -52.71 -11.70
C ASN A 797 -29.04 -51.78 -11.05
N ALA A 798 -28.85 -51.46 -9.78
CA ALA A 798 -29.70 -50.53 -9.06
C ALA A 798 -28.90 -49.41 -8.41
N ASN A 799 -29.48 -48.21 -8.42
CA ASN A 799 -28.93 -47.03 -7.76
C ASN A 799 -29.87 -46.60 -6.63
N LYS A 800 -29.33 -46.32 -5.45
CA LYS A 800 -30.05 -45.72 -4.33
C LYS A 800 -29.52 -44.33 -4.08
N TYR A 801 -30.39 -43.36 -3.83
CA TYR A 801 -29.99 -41.95 -3.65
C TYR A 801 -30.33 -41.43 -2.25
N SER A 802 -29.48 -40.56 -1.71
CA SER A 802 -29.76 -39.85 -0.46
C SER A 802 -30.90 -38.84 -0.65
N TRP A 803 -31.39 -38.30 0.46
CA TRP A 803 -32.15 -37.06 0.44
C TRP A 803 -31.24 -35.92 -0.10
N PRO A 804 -31.78 -34.98 -0.90
CA PRO A 804 -31.09 -33.72 -1.16
C PRO A 804 -30.73 -33.04 0.17
N GLY A 805 -29.55 -32.45 0.24
CA GLY A 805 -29.08 -31.83 1.48
C GLY A 805 -28.19 -30.63 1.25
N ILE A 806 -27.98 -29.87 2.32
CA ILE A 806 -26.90 -28.89 2.45
C ILE A 806 -25.82 -29.54 3.31
N LEU A 807 -24.57 -29.51 2.84
CA LEU A 807 -23.42 -30.07 3.53
C LEU A 807 -22.36 -28.99 3.74
N LEU A 808 -22.03 -28.71 5.00
CA LEU A 808 -20.85 -27.96 5.39
C LEU A 808 -19.70 -28.95 5.58
N TRP A 809 -18.53 -28.65 5.02
CA TRP A 809 -17.37 -29.53 5.06
C TRP A 809 -16.06 -28.74 5.13
N GLU A 810 -14.99 -29.40 5.58
CA GLU A 810 -13.63 -28.88 5.55
C GLU A 810 -12.69 -29.81 4.77
N ARG A 811 -11.63 -29.25 4.20
CA ARG A 811 -10.43 -29.97 3.80
C ARG A 811 -9.26 -29.40 4.58
N ARG A 812 -8.53 -30.26 5.29
CA ARG A 812 -7.38 -29.86 6.11
C ARG A 812 -6.44 -31.04 6.32
N ASN A 813 -5.13 -30.81 6.21
CA ASN A 813 -4.09 -31.84 6.25
C ASN A 813 -4.38 -32.97 5.25
N GLY A 814 -4.55 -32.64 3.97
CA GLY A 814 -4.82 -33.58 2.88
C GLY A 814 -6.18 -34.29 2.90
N ALA A 815 -6.96 -34.17 3.98
CA ALA A 815 -8.18 -34.95 4.18
C ALA A 815 -9.44 -34.09 4.18
N PHE A 816 -10.48 -34.58 3.50
CA PHE A 816 -11.84 -34.02 3.54
C PHE A 816 -12.60 -34.53 4.76
N ARG A 817 -13.49 -33.71 5.34
CA ARG A 817 -14.36 -34.08 6.47
C ARG A 817 -15.68 -33.34 6.36
N TRP A 818 -16.81 -34.02 6.51
CA TRP A 818 -18.07 -33.33 6.75
C TRP A 818 -18.08 -32.69 8.14
N LEU A 819 -18.65 -31.49 8.24
CA LEU A 819 -18.78 -30.73 9.47
C LEU A 819 -20.21 -30.69 9.98
N ALA A 820 -21.17 -30.45 9.09
CA ALA A 820 -22.60 -30.44 9.44
C ALA A 820 -23.44 -30.71 8.20
N TYR A 821 -24.63 -31.29 8.39
CA TYR A 821 -25.57 -31.50 7.28
C TYR A 821 -27.00 -31.13 7.64
N LYS A 822 -27.77 -30.77 6.62
CA LYS A 822 -29.22 -30.55 6.69
C LYS A 822 -29.90 -31.30 5.56
N ARG A 823 -30.86 -32.17 5.89
CA ARG A 823 -31.72 -32.81 4.88
C ARG A 823 -32.79 -31.82 4.41
N LEU A 824 -33.07 -31.84 3.11
CA LEU A 824 -34.06 -30.99 2.46
C LEU A 824 -35.25 -31.83 2.00
N GLY A 825 -36.45 -31.46 2.47
CA GLY A 825 -37.73 -32.02 2.03
C GLY A 825 -38.60 -30.99 1.30
N GLN A 826 -39.87 -31.30 1.06
CA GLN A 826 -40.81 -30.39 0.39
C GLN A 826 -41.02 -29.06 1.15
N ALA A 827 -40.96 -29.09 2.48
CA ALA A 827 -41.05 -27.91 3.34
C ALA A 827 -39.87 -26.92 3.14
N SER A 828 -38.77 -27.34 2.49
CA SER A 828 -37.64 -26.44 2.21
C SER A 828 -37.94 -25.42 1.12
N GLY A 829 -39.00 -25.60 0.31
CA GLY A 829 -39.30 -24.70 -0.80
C GLY A 829 -38.33 -24.77 -1.99
N ILE A 830 -37.18 -25.43 -1.85
CA ILE A 830 -36.11 -25.54 -2.87
C ILE A 830 -35.95 -26.93 -3.49
N VAL A 831 -36.77 -27.90 -3.08
CA VAL A 831 -36.79 -29.27 -3.62
C VAL A 831 -38.14 -29.56 -4.27
N ASN A 832 -38.14 -30.19 -5.44
CA ASN A 832 -39.32 -30.77 -6.07
C ASN A 832 -39.58 -32.17 -5.52
N TYR A 833 -40.86 -32.48 -5.27
CA TYR A 833 -41.31 -33.76 -4.73
C TYR A 833 -42.11 -34.56 -5.79
N GLY A 834 -41.86 -35.86 -5.91
CA GLY A 834 -42.64 -36.79 -6.73
C GLY A 834 -42.87 -38.12 -6.02
N SER A 835 -43.59 -39.07 -6.62
CA SER A 835 -43.76 -40.43 -6.09
C SER A 835 -42.51 -41.29 -6.41
N GLY A 836 -41.81 -41.80 -5.38
CA GLY A 836 -40.59 -42.60 -5.49
C GLY A 836 -39.27 -41.80 -5.34
N PRO A 837 -38.10 -42.29 -5.83
CA PRO A 837 -36.76 -41.67 -5.70
C PRO A 837 -36.59 -40.34 -6.47
N THR A 838 -37.67 -39.60 -6.68
CA THR A 838 -37.85 -38.55 -7.68
C THR A 838 -37.60 -37.14 -7.15
N TYR A 839 -36.99 -36.97 -5.98
CA TYR A 839 -36.56 -35.64 -5.53
C TYR A 839 -35.64 -34.98 -6.56
N SER A 840 -35.72 -33.67 -6.71
CA SER A 840 -34.75 -32.87 -7.48
C SER A 840 -34.63 -31.48 -6.87
N LEU A 841 -33.45 -30.87 -7.00
CA LEU A 841 -33.24 -29.47 -6.63
C LEU A 841 -34.01 -28.59 -7.63
N LYS A 842 -34.73 -27.58 -7.15
CA LYS A 842 -35.35 -26.57 -8.02
C LYS A 842 -34.26 -25.76 -8.75
N ASP A 843 -34.66 -25.06 -9.80
CA ASP A 843 -33.75 -24.16 -10.51
C ASP A 843 -33.49 -22.90 -9.66
N TRP A 844 -32.22 -22.51 -9.58
CA TRP A 844 -31.73 -21.27 -8.96
C TRP A 844 -31.94 -21.08 -7.45
N PRO A 845 -31.96 -22.10 -6.56
CA PRO A 845 -31.88 -21.83 -5.14
C PRO A 845 -30.63 -21.02 -4.81
N SER A 846 -30.79 -20.06 -3.89
CA SER A 846 -29.69 -19.30 -3.34
C SER A 846 -29.16 -19.99 -2.10
N LEU A 847 -27.84 -19.99 -1.94
CA LEU A 847 -27.17 -20.38 -0.70
C LEU A 847 -26.31 -19.21 -0.25
N LEU A 848 -26.52 -18.77 0.99
CA LEU A 848 -25.78 -17.67 1.61
C LEU A 848 -25.03 -18.20 2.83
N VAL A 849 -23.75 -17.87 2.93
CA VAL A 849 -22.91 -18.16 4.10
C VAL A 849 -22.54 -16.86 4.76
N ARG A 850 -22.74 -16.79 6.07
CA ARG A 850 -22.20 -15.75 6.94
C ARG A 850 -21.06 -16.34 7.75
N LEU A 851 -19.85 -15.89 7.45
CA LEU A 851 -18.66 -16.22 8.20
C LEU A 851 -18.32 -15.04 9.11
N VAL A 852 -18.44 -15.25 10.41
CA VAL A 852 -18.03 -14.27 11.42
C VAL A 852 -16.82 -14.83 12.16
N GLU A 853 -15.73 -14.09 12.18
CA GLU A 853 -14.54 -14.45 12.93
C GLU A 853 -14.26 -13.40 14.00
N GLY A 854 -14.19 -13.82 15.25
CA GLY A 854 -14.08 -12.90 16.38
C GLY A 854 -13.72 -13.60 17.68
N GLN A 855 -13.41 -12.79 18.70
CA GLN A 855 -13.26 -13.27 20.07
C GLN A 855 -14.64 -13.35 20.74
N GLU A 856 -14.84 -14.38 21.54
CA GLU A 856 -16.11 -14.61 22.21
C GLU A 856 -16.17 -13.85 23.54
N LEU A 857 -17.26 -13.15 23.84
CA LEU A 857 -17.53 -12.60 25.16
C LEU A 857 -18.85 -13.13 25.69
N SER A 858 -18.81 -13.86 26.80
CA SER A 858 -20.04 -14.28 27.48
C SER A 858 -20.73 -13.08 28.14
N PHE A 859 -22.06 -13.00 28.07
CA PHE A 859 -22.85 -11.97 28.73
C PHE A 859 -24.06 -12.57 29.48
N THR A 860 -24.50 -11.85 30.51
CA THR A 860 -25.67 -12.16 31.35
C THR A 860 -26.42 -10.87 31.70
N ASN A 861 -27.68 -11.01 32.14
CA ASN A 861 -28.54 -9.87 32.48
C ASN A 861 -28.60 -8.83 31.35
N GLY A 862 -28.63 -9.30 30.10
CA GLY A 862 -28.75 -8.48 28.91
C GLY A 862 -30.19 -8.02 28.72
N GLY A 863 -30.37 -6.75 28.39
CA GLY A 863 -31.70 -6.20 28.13
C GLY A 863 -32.24 -5.21 29.16
N GLY A 864 -33.56 -5.10 29.19
CA GLY A 864 -34.31 -4.17 30.02
C GLY A 864 -34.96 -3.07 29.17
N THR A 865 -35.65 -2.14 29.83
CA THR A 865 -36.26 -0.99 29.15
C THR A 865 -35.68 0.32 29.65
N SER A 866 -35.36 1.22 28.72
CA SER A 866 -35.03 2.62 29.00
C SER A 866 -35.83 3.50 28.06
N ALA A 867 -36.51 4.51 28.59
CA ALA A 867 -37.38 5.41 27.80
C ALA A 867 -38.41 4.68 26.89
N GLY A 868 -38.85 3.47 27.26
CA GLY A 868 -39.81 2.67 26.49
C GLY A 868 -39.21 1.82 25.36
N THR A 869 -37.90 1.86 25.14
CA THR A 869 -37.20 0.99 24.17
C THR A 869 -36.45 -0.13 24.88
N THR A 870 -36.35 -1.29 24.23
CA THR A 870 -35.57 -2.42 24.76
C THR A 870 -34.09 -2.16 24.56
N LEU A 871 -33.29 -2.27 25.62
CA LEU A 871 -31.84 -2.07 25.59
C LEU A 871 -31.15 -3.30 25.00
N ARG A 872 -30.89 -3.31 23.70
CA ARG A 872 -30.22 -4.42 23.00
C ARG A 872 -28.82 -4.07 22.60
N ILE A 873 -27.98 -5.08 22.44
CA ILE A 873 -26.67 -4.95 21.83
C ILE A 873 -26.84 -5.45 20.39
N ASN A 874 -26.53 -4.62 19.41
CA ASN A 874 -26.72 -4.89 18.00
C ASN A 874 -25.38 -5.06 17.27
N TYR A 875 -25.46 -5.54 16.03
CA TYR A 875 -24.33 -5.54 15.11
C TYR A 875 -23.71 -4.14 14.97
N GLY A 876 -22.40 -4.06 15.09
CA GLY A 876 -21.64 -2.82 14.89
C GLY A 876 -21.57 -1.90 16.11
N ASP A 877 -22.29 -2.20 17.19
CA ASP A 877 -22.19 -1.45 18.44
C ASP A 877 -20.77 -1.54 19.01
N GLU A 878 -20.28 -0.42 19.54
CA GLU A 878 -19.08 -0.40 20.38
C GLU A 878 -19.50 -0.64 21.83
N ILE A 879 -19.01 -1.74 22.41
CA ILE A 879 -19.21 -2.04 23.81
C ILE A 879 -18.02 -1.55 24.63
N THR A 880 -18.31 -1.01 25.79
CA THR A 880 -17.32 -0.52 26.76
C THR A 880 -17.56 -1.13 28.13
N THR A 881 -16.51 -1.20 28.94
CA THR A 881 -16.60 -1.57 30.36
C THR A 881 -16.16 -0.41 31.23
N ALA A 882 -16.58 -0.42 32.51
CA ALA A 882 -16.17 0.59 33.48
C ALA A 882 -14.64 0.66 33.70
N THR A 883 -13.91 -0.40 33.36
CA THR A 883 -12.44 -0.47 33.44
C THR A 883 -11.72 0.19 32.27
N GLY A 884 -12.46 0.59 31.23
CA GLY A 884 -11.92 1.20 30.02
C GLY A 884 -11.63 0.23 28.87
N ALA A 885 -11.90 -1.08 29.02
CA ALA A 885 -11.85 -2.00 27.88
C ALA A 885 -13.00 -1.73 26.91
N LYS A 886 -12.71 -1.78 25.61
CA LYS A 886 -13.65 -1.55 24.51
C LYS A 886 -13.51 -2.61 23.41
N ALA A 887 -14.59 -2.88 22.71
CA ALA A 887 -14.62 -3.81 21.58
C ALA A 887 -15.82 -3.52 20.67
N ARG A 888 -15.72 -3.91 19.41
CA ARG A 888 -16.83 -3.84 18.45
C ARG A 888 -17.56 -5.17 18.37
N VAL A 889 -18.89 -5.14 18.38
CA VAL A 889 -19.73 -6.33 18.19
C VAL A 889 -19.82 -6.67 16.70
N ILE A 890 -19.46 -7.91 16.34
CA ILE A 890 -19.54 -8.44 14.99
C ILE A 890 -20.53 -9.62 14.95
N GLY A 891 -21.55 -9.51 14.10
CA GLY A 891 -22.64 -10.49 14.00
C GLY A 891 -23.74 -10.33 15.05
N PRO A 892 -24.89 -11.01 14.86
CA PRO A 892 -26.00 -10.95 15.80
C PRO A 892 -25.64 -11.64 17.13
N PRO A 893 -26.07 -11.08 18.28
CA PRO A 893 -25.87 -11.70 19.58
C PRO A 893 -26.39 -13.14 19.63
N ILE A 894 -25.59 -14.07 20.17
CA ILE A 894 -25.96 -15.47 20.30
C ILE A 894 -26.65 -15.66 21.66
N VAL A 895 -27.96 -15.48 21.70
CA VAL A 895 -28.77 -15.66 22.91
C VAL A 895 -29.03 -17.14 23.16
N THR A 896 -28.76 -17.63 24.37
CA THR A 896 -28.93 -19.05 24.75
C THR A 896 -29.98 -19.26 25.85
N SER A 897 -30.33 -18.20 26.58
CA SER A 897 -31.38 -18.22 27.60
C SER A 897 -31.88 -16.80 27.87
N GLY A 898 -33.09 -16.69 28.42
CA GLY A 898 -33.74 -15.42 28.73
C GLY A 898 -34.14 -14.63 27.48
N ASP A 899 -34.57 -13.39 27.69
CA ASP A 899 -34.99 -12.48 26.62
C ASP A 899 -34.57 -11.04 26.90
N TRP A 900 -34.36 -10.27 25.82
CA TRP A 900 -33.91 -8.88 25.91
C TRP A 900 -34.95 -7.95 26.54
N ALA A 901 -36.25 -8.22 26.37
CA ALA A 901 -37.29 -7.32 26.86
C ALA A 901 -37.41 -7.36 28.39
N SER A 902 -37.23 -8.54 28.99
CA SER A 902 -37.24 -8.74 30.44
C SER A 902 -35.91 -8.42 31.13
N GLY A 903 -34.84 -8.15 30.37
CA GLY A 903 -33.50 -7.91 30.93
C GLY A 903 -32.81 -9.17 31.44
N THR A 904 -33.24 -10.35 30.98
CA THR A 904 -32.71 -11.64 31.43
C THR A 904 -31.88 -12.35 30.37
N ALA A 905 -31.65 -11.73 29.21
CA ALA A 905 -30.91 -12.35 28.12
C ALA A 905 -29.49 -12.74 28.56
N ALA A 906 -29.09 -13.97 28.25
CA ALA A 906 -27.76 -14.47 28.49
C ALA A 906 -27.27 -15.29 27.30
N GLY A 907 -25.99 -15.16 26.98
CA GLY A 907 -25.44 -15.70 25.76
C GLY A 907 -24.02 -15.24 25.49
N LYS A 908 -23.67 -15.16 24.21
CA LYS A 908 -22.33 -14.80 23.74
C LYS A 908 -22.41 -13.68 22.70
N LEU A 909 -21.50 -12.73 22.81
CA LEU A 909 -21.18 -11.74 21.80
C LEU A 909 -19.92 -12.20 21.06
N VAL A 910 -19.83 -11.89 19.77
CA VAL A 910 -18.62 -12.11 18.99
C VAL A 910 -18.02 -10.73 18.69
N LEU A 911 -16.72 -10.56 18.96
CA LEU A 911 -16.08 -9.25 19.04
C LEU A 911 -14.86 -9.13 18.10
N THR A 912 -14.66 -7.93 17.56
CA THR A 912 -13.42 -7.48 16.87
C THR A 912 -12.92 -6.18 17.50
N ASN A 913 -11.74 -5.72 17.07
CA ASN A 913 -11.15 -4.46 17.55
C ASN A 913 -11.10 -4.38 19.08
N VAL A 914 -10.60 -5.45 19.71
CA VAL A 914 -10.63 -5.60 21.15
C VAL A 914 -9.44 -4.86 21.75
N ASP A 915 -9.72 -3.75 22.41
CA ASP A 915 -8.73 -2.92 23.09
C ASP A 915 -8.96 -2.96 24.60
N THR A 916 -8.04 -3.62 25.31
CA THR A 916 -8.02 -3.67 26.77
C THR A 916 -7.10 -2.61 27.39
N GLY A 917 -6.32 -1.86 26.60
CA GLY A 917 -5.30 -0.95 27.09
C GLY A 917 -4.38 -1.59 28.14
N SER A 918 -3.88 -0.77 29.08
CA SER A 918 -3.02 -1.22 30.19
C SER A 918 -3.80 -1.65 31.45
N SER A 919 -5.06 -1.24 31.60
CA SER A 919 -5.88 -1.49 32.81
C SER A 919 -7.31 -1.95 32.54
N GLY A 920 -7.75 -1.97 31.29
CA GLY A 920 -9.09 -2.42 30.90
C GLY A 920 -9.21 -3.94 30.97
N SER A 921 -10.40 -4.43 31.29
CA SER A 921 -10.70 -5.86 31.43
C SER A 921 -12.15 -6.19 31.09
N PHE A 922 -12.33 -7.21 30.26
CA PHE A 922 -13.60 -7.94 30.08
C PHE A 922 -13.74 -9.07 31.12
N GLY A 923 -13.54 -8.74 32.40
CA GLY A 923 -13.64 -9.67 33.51
C GLY A 923 -15.11 -9.99 33.88
N ASN A 924 -15.34 -11.15 34.49
CA ASN A 924 -16.67 -11.57 34.94
C ASN A 924 -17.35 -10.51 35.84
N GLY A 925 -18.63 -10.24 35.60
CA GLY A 925 -19.45 -9.30 36.36
C GLY A 925 -19.30 -7.82 35.97
N GLN A 926 -18.34 -7.47 35.11
CA GLN A 926 -18.17 -6.12 34.58
C GLN A 926 -19.42 -5.66 33.84
N ILE A 927 -19.74 -4.37 33.94
CA ILE A 927 -20.87 -3.77 33.23
C ILE A 927 -20.49 -3.59 31.77
N ILE A 928 -21.38 -4.01 30.86
CA ILE A 928 -21.27 -3.76 29.42
C ILE A 928 -22.16 -2.57 29.10
N THR A 929 -21.53 -1.49 28.62
CA THR A 929 -22.21 -0.27 28.19
C THR A 929 -22.12 -0.07 26.68
N VAL A 930 -23.22 0.40 26.08
CA VAL A 930 -23.29 0.95 24.72
C VAL A 930 -23.76 2.39 24.87
N ASP A 931 -23.08 3.35 24.24
CA ASP A 931 -23.37 4.79 24.39
C ASP A 931 -23.47 5.27 25.85
N ASN A 932 -22.62 4.74 26.72
CA ASN A 932 -22.61 4.97 28.18
C ASN A 932 -23.87 4.50 28.93
N VAL A 933 -24.76 3.74 28.30
CA VAL A 933 -25.92 3.10 28.93
C VAL A 933 -25.61 1.63 29.19
N GLN A 934 -25.99 1.11 30.36
CA GLN A 934 -25.79 -0.32 30.67
C GLN A 934 -26.79 -1.18 29.90
N HIS A 935 -26.27 -2.13 29.11
CA HIS A 935 -27.09 -3.07 28.33
C HIS A 935 -26.97 -4.52 28.83
N ALA A 936 -25.82 -4.90 29.44
CA ALA A 936 -25.60 -6.25 29.95
C ALA A 936 -24.49 -6.27 31.01
N ARG A 937 -24.15 -7.47 31.51
CA ARG A 937 -22.94 -7.73 32.29
C ARG A 937 -22.13 -8.86 31.66
N VAL A 938 -20.81 -8.78 31.76
CA VAL A 938 -19.91 -9.86 31.37
C VAL A 938 -20.22 -11.11 32.20
N GLY A 939 -20.46 -12.23 31.53
CA GLY A 939 -20.76 -13.51 32.14
C GLY A 939 -19.52 -14.28 32.58
N SER A 940 -19.74 -15.45 33.20
CA SER A 940 -18.67 -16.37 33.58
C SER A 940 -17.91 -16.86 32.35
N GLY A 941 -16.58 -16.74 32.35
CA GLY A 941 -15.71 -17.10 31.22
C GLY A 941 -14.98 -15.91 30.59
N GLY A 942 -15.49 -14.68 30.78
CA GLY A 942 -14.84 -13.46 30.27
C GLY A 942 -14.68 -13.46 28.75
N LEU A 943 -13.61 -12.81 28.28
CA LEU A 943 -13.20 -12.79 26.88
C LEU A 943 -12.43 -14.08 26.52
N GLY A 944 -12.94 -14.82 25.53
CA GLY A 944 -12.38 -16.05 25.00
C GLY A 944 -11.48 -15.84 23.78
N SER A 945 -10.90 -16.95 23.29
CA SER A 945 -10.05 -16.95 22.10
C SER A 945 -10.85 -16.77 20.81
N LYS A 946 -10.15 -16.30 19.77
CA LYS A 946 -10.67 -16.14 18.41
C LYS A 946 -11.21 -17.46 17.83
N ALA A 947 -12.37 -17.42 17.19
CA ALA A 947 -13.00 -18.55 16.52
C ALA A 947 -13.86 -18.10 15.32
N ASN A 948 -14.15 -19.04 14.42
CA ASN A 948 -15.11 -18.87 13.32
C ASN A 948 -16.51 -19.30 13.77
N TYR A 949 -17.51 -18.50 13.41
CA TYR A 949 -18.94 -18.74 13.64
C TYR A 949 -19.62 -18.74 12.27
N ILE A 950 -20.02 -19.93 11.82
CA ILE A 950 -20.55 -20.14 10.48
C ILE A 950 -22.06 -20.31 10.57
N ARG A 951 -22.81 -19.43 9.89
CA ARG A 951 -24.24 -19.57 9.66
C ARG A 951 -24.51 -19.73 8.17
N VAL A 952 -25.48 -20.56 7.83
CA VAL A 952 -25.86 -20.84 6.45
C VAL A 952 -27.34 -20.57 6.28
N TYR A 953 -27.69 -19.97 5.15
CA TYR A 953 -29.05 -19.63 4.81
C TYR A 953 -29.36 -20.09 3.38
N TYR A 954 -30.62 -20.37 3.09
CA TYR A 954 -31.06 -20.72 1.74
C TYR A 954 -32.36 -20.02 1.35
N SER A 955 -32.54 -19.79 0.05
CA SER A 955 -33.76 -19.20 -0.51
C SER A 955 -34.16 -19.91 -1.79
N ASP A 956 -35.46 -19.91 -2.08
CA ASP A 956 -35.98 -20.22 -3.41
C ASP A 956 -35.87 -19.01 -4.35
N ALA A 957 -35.95 -19.26 -5.66
CA ALA A 957 -35.97 -18.25 -6.72
C ALA A 957 -37.34 -18.14 -7.41
N SER A 958 -38.43 -18.53 -6.74
CA SER A 958 -39.78 -18.40 -7.28
C SER A 958 -40.27 -16.94 -7.26
N THR A 959 -41.56 -16.70 -7.44
CA THR A 959 -42.15 -15.36 -7.57
C THR A 959 -42.89 -14.89 -6.32
N ASN A 960 -42.49 -15.35 -5.15
CA ASN A 960 -43.17 -14.96 -3.92
C ASN A 960 -42.76 -13.57 -3.43
N THR A 961 -43.75 -12.73 -3.14
CA THR A 961 -43.60 -11.36 -2.64
C THR A 961 -44.05 -11.18 -1.20
N THR A 962 -44.34 -12.27 -0.47
CA THR A 962 -44.81 -12.23 0.92
C THR A 962 -43.85 -13.01 1.84
N GLY A 963 -43.42 -12.40 2.94
CA GLY A 963 -42.66 -13.04 4.02
C GLY A 963 -43.39 -12.93 5.36
N ASP A 964 -42.94 -13.67 6.37
CA ASP A 964 -43.61 -13.76 7.68
C ASP A 964 -42.79 -13.15 8.84
N ALA A 965 -41.63 -12.56 8.53
CA ALA A 965 -40.69 -11.95 9.48
C ALA A 965 -40.02 -12.95 10.43
N VAL A 966 -40.03 -14.24 10.12
CA VAL A 966 -39.43 -15.27 10.96
C VAL A 966 -38.07 -15.70 10.39
N PRO A 967 -36.94 -15.46 11.10
CA PRO A 967 -35.60 -15.87 10.68
C PRO A 967 -35.45 -17.38 10.36
N TYR A 968 -36.35 -18.19 10.92
CA TYR A 968 -36.32 -19.64 10.92
C TYR A 968 -37.63 -20.27 10.43
N ASN A 969 -37.53 -21.27 9.54
CA ASN A 969 -38.62 -22.21 9.21
C ASN A 969 -37.96 -23.42 8.50
N PRO A 970 -37.99 -24.71 8.99
CA PRO A 970 -39.23 -25.44 9.30
C PRO A 970 -39.21 -26.58 10.38
N THR A 971 -40.42 -27.00 10.79
CA THR A 971 -40.78 -27.87 11.95
C THR A 971 -40.32 -29.34 11.98
N ALA A 972 -39.82 -29.94 10.88
CA ALA A 972 -39.14 -31.25 10.87
C ALA A 972 -38.59 -31.61 9.46
N PRO A 973 -37.46 -32.32 9.34
CA PRO A 973 -37.09 -32.99 8.09
C PRO A 973 -38.04 -34.17 7.81
N GLY A 974 -38.60 -34.23 6.60
CA GLY A 974 -39.48 -35.34 6.17
C GLY A 974 -40.97 -35.18 6.50
N GLY A 975 -41.39 -34.07 7.09
CA GLY A 975 -42.81 -33.73 7.18
C GLY A 975 -43.34 -33.29 5.80
N ASN A 976 -44.39 -33.96 5.31
CA ASN A 976 -45.18 -33.53 4.15
C ASN A 976 -46.05 -32.29 4.52
N THR A 977 -45.45 -31.27 5.12
CA THR A 977 -46.10 -29.98 5.30
C THR A 977 -45.70 -29.11 4.11
N THR A 978 -46.69 -28.77 3.29
CA THR A 978 -46.52 -27.94 2.08
C THR A 978 -45.88 -26.61 2.45
N TYR A 979 -44.74 -26.28 1.84
CA TYR A 979 -44.21 -24.92 1.81
C TYR A 979 -45.29 -23.99 1.25
N THR A 980 -45.75 -23.00 2.01
CA THR A 980 -46.72 -22.03 1.51
C THR A 980 -45.99 -20.78 1.05
N SER A 981 -46.38 -20.24 -0.10
CA SER A 981 -45.88 -18.97 -0.64
C SER A 981 -46.33 -17.75 0.18
N SER A 982 -46.56 -17.90 1.47
CA SER A 982 -46.82 -16.81 2.42
C SER A 982 -45.70 -16.71 3.47
N GLN A 983 -44.81 -17.70 3.52
CA GLN A 983 -43.82 -17.86 4.59
C GLN A 983 -42.50 -17.12 4.33
N ARG A 984 -42.18 -16.74 3.08
CA ARG A 984 -40.88 -16.11 2.74
C ARG A 984 -40.88 -15.46 1.36
N ARG A 985 -40.29 -14.27 1.22
CA ARG A 985 -40.09 -13.64 -0.10
C ARG A 985 -39.03 -14.41 -0.88
N SER A 986 -39.19 -14.56 -2.19
CA SER A 986 -38.21 -15.25 -3.01
C SER A 986 -37.00 -14.35 -3.34
N ASN A 987 -35.80 -14.91 -3.28
CA ASN A 987 -34.57 -14.27 -3.80
C ASN A 987 -34.38 -14.60 -5.29
N GLN A 988 -35.04 -13.81 -6.13
CA GLN A 988 -35.08 -14.05 -7.58
C GLN A 988 -33.73 -13.86 -8.26
N ARG A 989 -33.52 -14.59 -9.36
CA ARG A 989 -32.42 -14.36 -10.30
C ARG A 989 -32.44 -12.93 -10.84
N ILE A 990 -31.30 -12.27 -10.92
CA ILE A 990 -31.18 -10.92 -11.48
C ILE A 990 -31.33 -11.01 -13.01
N THR A 991 -32.24 -10.23 -13.56
CA THR A 991 -32.53 -10.20 -15.01
C THR A 991 -32.39 -8.81 -15.63
N THR A 992 -32.04 -7.82 -14.82
CA THR A 992 -31.91 -6.41 -15.24
C THR A 992 -30.60 -5.82 -14.72
N SER A 993 -30.03 -4.87 -15.46
CA SER A 993 -28.77 -4.22 -15.09
C SER A 993 -28.86 -3.37 -13.82
N SER A 994 -30.05 -3.03 -13.35
CA SER A 994 -30.29 -2.30 -12.09
C SER A 994 -30.65 -3.21 -10.91
N GLY A 995 -30.78 -4.52 -11.13
CA GLY A 995 -31.10 -5.48 -10.09
C GLY A 995 -29.97 -5.61 -9.07
N LYS A 996 -30.33 -5.71 -7.79
CA LYS A 996 -29.40 -5.91 -6.68
C LYS A 996 -29.69 -7.23 -5.99
N LEU A 997 -28.66 -7.82 -5.42
CA LEU A 997 -28.81 -8.99 -4.56
C LEU A 997 -29.58 -8.62 -3.29
N SER A 998 -30.43 -9.55 -2.85
CA SER A 998 -31.08 -9.44 -1.54
C SER A 998 -30.13 -9.99 -0.48
N TRP A 999 -30.06 -9.33 0.66
CA TRP A 999 -29.20 -9.71 1.78
C TRP A 999 -30.04 -9.94 3.04
N ILE A 1000 -29.54 -10.78 3.94
CA ILE A 1000 -30.11 -10.92 5.28
C ILE A 1000 -29.82 -9.65 6.11
N PRO A 1001 -30.73 -9.26 7.01
CA PRO A 1001 -30.42 -8.27 8.03
C PRO A 1001 -29.26 -8.73 8.93
N ASP A 1002 -28.59 -7.78 9.57
CA ASP A 1002 -27.50 -8.10 10.49
C ASP A 1002 -28.00 -8.62 11.83
N ASP A 1003 -29.05 -7.99 12.35
CA ASP A 1003 -29.73 -8.36 13.59
C ASP A 1003 -31.10 -8.98 13.32
N TYR A 1004 -31.49 -9.94 14.15
CA TYR A 1004 -32.73 -10.72 13.96
C TYR A 1004 -33.99 -9.86 14.01
N GLU A 1005 -33.96 -8.70 14.66
CA GLU A 1005 -35.14 -7.87 14.87
C GLU A 1005 -35.35 -6.84 13.75
N GLN A 1006 -34.35 -6.70 12.90
CA GLN A 1006 -34.47 -6.03 11.59
C GLN A 1006 -35.09 -6.96 10.54
N TRP A 1007 -35.32 -8.23 10.89
CA TRP A 1007 -36.03 -9.19 10.07
C TRP A 1007 -37.53 -8.87 10.09
N THR A 1008 -38.02 -8.39 8.95
CA THR A 1008 -39.41 -8.01 8.75
C THR A 1008 -39.97 -8.80 7.58
N ALA A 1009 -41.30 -8.80 7.39
CA ALA A 1009 -41.94 -9.41 6.22
C ALA A 1009 -41.44 -8.83 4.88
N ALA A 1010 -40.81 -7.64 4.89
CA ALA A 1010 -40.22 -7.01 3.73
C ALA A 1010 -38.77 -7.43 3.46
N THR A 1011 -38.02 -7.84 4.50
CA THR A 1011 -36.60 -8.23 4.44
C THR A 1011 -36.39 -9.75 4.54
N ASP A 1012 -37.48 -10.52 4.66
CA ASP A 1012 -37.47 -11.97 4.81
C ASP A 1012 -37.32 -12.70 3.47
N TYR A 1013 -36.08 -12.72 2.97
CA TYR A 1013 -35.70 -13.38 1.73
C TYR A 1013 -35.06 -14.77 1.93
N PHE A 1014 -34.57 -15.09 3.13
CA PHE A 1014 -33.76 -16.28 3.37
C PHE A 1014 -34.28 -17.11 4.54
N SER A 1015 -33.96 -18.40 4.53
CA SER A 1015 -34.27 -19.34 5.61
C SER A 1015 -32.97 -19.69 6.32
N LEU A 1016 -32.86 -19.53 7.63
CA LEU A 1016 -31.71 -19.99 8.39
C LEU A 1016 -31.66 -21.53 8.44
N VAL A 1017 -30.50 -22.10 8.14
CA VAL A 1017 -30.26 -23.55 8.27
C VAL A 1017 -30.12 -23.91 9.73
N GLN A 1018 -31.03 -24.77 10.21
CA GLN A 1018 -30.83 -25.53 11.44
C GLN A 1018 -30.26 -26.91 11.09
N TRP A 1019 -29.05 -27.19 11.54
CA TRP A 1019 -28.33 -28.43 11.27
C TRP A 1019 -29.05 -29.63 11.89
N ASP A 1020 -29.17 -30.72 11.12
CA ASP A 1020 -29.71 -31.99 11.63
C ASP A 1020 -28.69 -32.68 12.54
N ASP A 1021 -27.40 -32.57 12.19
CA ASP A 1021 -26.28 -33.04 13.00
C ASP A 1021 -24.99 -32.26 12.68
N VAL A 1022 -24.06 -32.24 13.64
CA VAL A 1022 -22.74 -31.58 13.54
C VAL A 1022 -21.66 -32.57 13.99
N ASN A 1023 -20.63 -32.76 13.19
CA ASN A 1023 -19.54 -33.69 13.43
C ASN A 1023 -18.57 -33.17 14.50
N THR A 1024 -18.92 -33.34 15.77
CA THR A 1024 -18.06 -32.95 16.89
C THR A 1024 -16.85 -33.88 17.10
N ALA A 1025 -16.71 -34.94 16.29
CA ALA A 1025 -15.49 -35.76 16.27
C ALA A 1025 -14.35 -35.07 15.51
N VAL A 1026 -14.63 -34.05 14.69
CA VAL A 1026 -13.61 -33.20 14.07
C VAL A 1026 -13.04 -32.25 15.11
N THR A 1027 -11.73 -32.34 15.37
CA THR A 1027 -11.05 -31.48 16.33
C THR A 1027 -11.26 -30.00 16.00
N GLY A 1028 -11.63 -29.22 17.01
CA GLY A 1028 -11.87 -27.77 16.89
C GLY A 1028 -13.27 -27.38 16.45
N VAL A 1029 -14.16 -28.33 16.14
CA VAL A 1029 -15.53 -28.09 15.66
C VAL A 1029 -16.54 -28.37 16.76
N THR A 1030 -17.47 -27.44 16.96
CA THR A 1030 -18.53 -27.50 17.98
C THR A 1030 -19.84 -26.96 17.43
N THR A 1031 -20.96 -27.51 17.91
CA THR A 1031 -22.30 -26.95 17.62
C THR A 1031 -22.67 -25.91 18.67
N MET A 1032 -23.35 -24.85 18.24
CA MET A 1032 -23.91 -23.84 19.12
C MET A 1032 -25.38 -23.59 18.80
N GLY A 1033 -26.22 -23.72 19.82
CA GLY A 1033 -27.64 -23.40 19.74
C GLY A 1033 -27.92 -21.94 20.10
N GLU A 1034 -28.90 -21.33 19.43
CA GLU A 1034 -29.39 -19.98 19.76
C GLU A 1034 -30.93 -19.95 19.86
N LEU A 1035 -31.48 -19.06 20.69
CA LEU A 1035 -32.91 -18.80 20.80
C LEU A 1035 -33.33 -17.82 19.70
N LEU A 1036 -34.10 -18.31 18.73
CA LEU A 1036 -34.56 -17.50 17.58
C LEU A 1036 -36.00 -17.02 17.75
N ASN A 1037 -36.90 -17.89 18.23
CA ASN A 1037 -38.32 -17.59 18.47
C ASN A 1037 -38.89 -18.58 19.50
N GLY A 1038 -38.84 -18.22 20.78
CA GLY A 1038 -39.35 -19.03 21.89
C GLY A 1038 -38.25 -19.63 22.78
N ASN A 1039 -38.58 -20.71 23.49
CA ASN A 1039 -37.75 -21.24 24.59
C ASN A 1039 -36.84 -22.42 24.18
N SER A 1040 -36.79 -22.77 22.90
CA SER A 1040 -36.01 -23.90 22.39
C SER A 1040 -34.79 -23.43 21.61
N LEU A 1041 -33.64 -24.04 21.88
CA LEU A 1041 -32.40 -23.79 21.15
C LEU A 1041 -32.46 -24.38 19.75
N SER A 1042 -32.11 -23.57 18.76
CA SER A 1042 -31.94 -23.98 17.38
C SER A 1042 -30.45 -24.16 17.05
N ASN A 1043 -30.05 -25.36 16.62
CA ASN A 1043 -28.67 -25.67 16.21
C ASN A 1043 -28.33 -25.05 14.84
N SER A 1044 -28.13 -23.74 14.80
CA SER A 1044 -27.91 -22.95 13.57
C SER A 1044 -26.44 -22.59 13.32
N ILE A 1045 -25.59 -22.68 14.33
CA ILE A 1045 -24.20 -22.20 14.27
C ILE A 1045 -23.23 -23.38 14.37
N VAL A 1046 -22.28 -23.44 13.44
CA VAL A 1046 -21.08 -24.27 13.56
C VAL A 1046 -19.92 -23.36 14.00
N ARG A 1047 -19.40 -23.60 15.20
CA ARG A 1047 -18.23 -22.90 15.72
C ARG A 1047 -16.99 -23.73 15.46
N SER A 1048 -15.97 -23.12 14.84
CA SER A 1048 -14.70 -23.78 14.52
C SER A 1048 -13.48 -22.95 14.93
N THR A 1049 -12.48 -23.60 15.53
CA THR A 1049 -11.16 -23.02 15.79
C THR A 1049 -10.14 -23.32 14.67
N ASN A 1050 -10.57 -23.98 13.60
CA ASN A 1050 -9.71 -24.29 12.45
C ASN A 1050 -9.74 -23.13 11.44
N LEU A 1051 -8.73 -23.05 10.56
CA LEU A 1051 -8.67 -22.06 9.46
C LEU A 1051 -8.93 -20.61 9.91
N LEU A 1052 -8.29 -20.22 11.03
CA LEU A 1052 -8.35 -18.83 11.50
C LEU A 1052 -7.44 -17.95 10.67
N SER A 1053 -7.84 -16.69 10.46
CA SER A 1053 -6.99 -15.69 9.84
C SER A 1053 -5.80 -15.35 10.77
N PRO A 1054 -4.66 -14.88 10.23
CA PRO A 1054 -3.45 -14.59 10.99
C PRO A 1054 -3.69 -13.63 12.14
N THR A 1055 -2.81 -13.67 13.13
CA THR A 1055 -2.83 -12.71 14.23
C THR A 1055 -2.33 -11.36 13.74
N TYR A 1056 -3.01 -10.29 14.16
CA TYR A 1056 -2.60 -8.92 13.86
C TYR A 1056 -1.34 -8.54 14.64
N ASN A 1057 -0.43 -7.81 13.99
CA ASN A 1057 0.77 -7.26 14.61
C ASN A 1057 0.93 -5.80 14.19
N ASP A 1058 0.68 -4.89 15.13
CA ASP A 1058 0.75 -3.44 14.96
C ASP A 1058 2.12 -2.95 14.47
N SER A 1059 3.20 -3.65 14.82
CA SER A 1059 4.58 -3.26 14.48
C SER A 1059 4.99 -3.68 13.06
N SER A 1060 4.27 -4.63 12.48
CA SER A 1060 4.52 -5.14 11.13
C SER A 1060 3.21 -5.71 10.57
N PRO A 1061 2.27 -4.85 10.12
CA PRO A 1061 1.02 -5.30 9.52
C PRO A 1061 1.29 -5.87 8.13
N SER A 1062 1.88 -7.06 8.05
CA SER A 1062 1.96 -7.82 6.81
C SER A 1062 0.63 -8.54 6.62
N TYR A 1063 -0.17 -8.08 5.66
CA TYR A 1063 -1.30 -8.86 5.19
C TYR A 1063 -0.79 -10.21 4.67
N SER A 1064 -1.21 -11.32 5.28
CA SER A 1064 -1.00 -12.66 4.72
C SER A 1064 -2.04 -13.68 5.19
N PRO A 1065 -3.30 -13.53 4.80
CA PRO A 1065 -4.10 -14.69 4.51
C PRO A 1065 -4.32 -14.79 3.00
N PRO A 1066 -3.82 -15.86 2.36
CA PRO A 1066 -4.21 -16.22 0.99
C PRO A 1066 -5.62 -16.81 1.02
N GLU A 1067 -6.63 -16.08 1.56
CA GLU A 1067 -8.02 -16.53 1.53
C GLU A 1067 -8.52 -16.44 0.10
N ALA A 1068 -8.80 -17.57 -0.52
CA ALA A 1068 -9.36 -17.68 -1.84
C ALA A 1068 -10.82 -18.16 -1.74
N LEU A 1069 -11.67 -17.60 -2.59
CA LEU A 1069 -13.05 -18.03 -2.78
C LEU A 1069 -13.15 -18.80 -4.07
N SER A 1070 -13.98 -19.83 -4.13
CA SER A 1070 -14.25 -20.51 -5.40
C SER A 1070 -15.66 -21.05 -5.49
N ILE A 1071 -16.14 -21.18 -6.71
CA ILE A 1071 -17.24 -22.10 -7.03
C ILE A 1071 -16.65 -23.43 -7.44
N PHE A 1072 -17.32 -24.53 -7.12
CA PHE A 1072 -16.80 -25.85 -7.43
C PHE A 1072 -17.91 -26.90 -7.58
N THR A 1073 -17.56 -28.02 -8.24
CA THR A 1073 -18.38 -29.23 -8.32
C THR A 1073 -17.51 -30.48 -8.17
N SER A 1074 -18.14 -31.60 -7.80
CA SER A 1074 -17.50 -32.91 -7.75
C SER A 1074 -18.44 -34.02 -8.20
N GLY A 1075 -17.85 -35.13 -8.66
CA GLY A 1075 -18.54 -36.33 -9.09
C GLY A 1075 -18.99 -36.32 -10.55
N PRO A 1076 -19.57 -37.45 -11.01
CA PRO A 1076 -19.82 -37.71 -12.43
C PRO A 1076 -20.89 -36.81 -13.06
N THR A 1077 -21.66 -36.09 -12.24
CA THR A 1077 -22.72 -35.16 -12.67
C THR A 1077 -22.33 -33.69 -12.50
N GLY A 1078 -21.06 -33.38 -12.19
CA GLY A 1078 -20.58 -32.00 -11.99
C GLY A 1078 -20.82 -31.08 -13.19
N THR A 1079 -20.78 -31.61 -14.41
CA THR A 1079 -21.06 -30.86 -15.66
C THR A 1079 -22.52 -30.44 -15.82
N ASN A 1080 -23.44 -30.91 -14.96
CA ASN A 1080 -24.83 -30.47 -14.95
C ASN A 1080 -25.04 -29.16 -14.17
N PHE A 1081 -24.02 -28.65 -13.47
CA PHE A 1081 -24.15 -27.45 -12.65
C PHE A 1081 -24.01 -26.16 -13.45
N TYR A 1082 -24.83 -25.21 -13.04
CA TYR A 1082 -24.76 -23.81 -13.42
C TYR A 1082 -24.68 -22.96 -12.15
N PHE A 1083 -23.90 -21.87 -12.21
CA PHE A 1083 -23.76 -20.88 -11.14
C PHE A 1083 -24.12 -19.50 -11.67
N ASP A 1084 -24.79 -18.71 -10.85
CA ASP A 1084 -25.16 -17.34 -11.20
C ASP A 1084 -25.30 -16.44 -9.96
N ASP A 1085 -25.36 -15.13 -10.18
CA ASP A 1085 -25.64 -14.10 -9.17
C ASP A 1085 -24.75 -14.25 -7.93
N PHE A 1086 -23.43 -14.24 -8.15
CA PHE A 1086 -22.46 -14.26 -7.07
C PHE A 1086 -22.47 -12.92 -6.33
N GLY A 1087 -22.47 -12.97 -5.01
CA GLY A 1087 -22.44 -11.80 -4.14
C GLY A 1087 -21.45 -11.96 -3.01
N LEU A 1088 -20.81 -10.85 -2.68
CA LEU A 1088 -19.91 -10.70 -1.54
C LEU A 1088 -20.27 -9.40 -0.81
N GLN A 1089 -20.29 -9.45 0.52
CA GLN A 1089 -20.32 -8.24 1.35
C GLN A 1089 -19.44 -8.38 2.59
N LEU A 1090 -18.77 -7.29 2.97
CA LEU A 1090 -17.94 -7.23 4.18
C LEU A 1090 -17.84 -5.79 4.71
N ASP A 1091 -17.38 -5.65 5.96
CA ASP A 1091 -17.21 -4.35 6.60
C ASP A 1091 -15.84 -3.74 6.27
N LEU A 1092 -15.84 -2.48 5.79
CA LEU A 1092 -14.62 -1.68 5.61
C LEU A 1092 -14.71 -0.39 6.42
N ARG A 1093 -13.59 0.13 6.92
CA ARG A 1093 -13.53 1.49 7.49
C ARG A 1093 -13.49 2.52 6.36
N GLY A 1094 -14.46 3.43 6.34
CA GLY A 1094 -14.51 4.56 5.41
C GLY A 1094 -14.68 5.90 6.12
N GLY A 1095 -13.93 6.92 5.70
CA GLY A 1095 -13.77 8.13 6.50
C GLY A 1095 -13.33 9.35 5.68
N LYS A 1096 -13.52 10.54 6.24
CA LYS A 1096 -13.02 11.77 5.62
C LYS A 1096 -11.53 11.93 5.92
N GLY A 1097 -10.72 12.15 4.90
CA GLY A 1097 -9.28 12.37 5.04
C GLY A 1097 -8.73 13.36 4.01
N PHE A 1098 -7.41 13.59 4.05
CA PHE A 1098 -6.72 14.51 3.15
C PHE A 1098 -6.59 13.90 1.75
N LEU A 1099 -7.25 14.52 0.76
CA LEU A 1099 -7.08 14.16 -0.64
C LEU A 1099 -5.74 14.70 -1.19
N PRO A 1100 -5.26 14.23 -2.36
CA PRO A 1100 -4.00 14.66 -2.94
C PRO A 1100 -3.85 16.20 -2.95
N PRO A 1101 -2.80 16.74 -2.30
CA PRO A 1101 -2.63 18.18 -2.15
C PRO A 1101 -1.95 18.80 -3.39
N ILE A 1102 -2.03 20.12 -3.49
CA ILE A 1102 -1.06 20.91 -4.28
C ILE A 1102 -0.12 21.60 -3.30
N GLN A 1103 1.18 21.30 -3.41
CA GLN A 1103 2.26 21.84 -2.59
C GLN A 1103 2.79 23.17 -3.15
N GLN A 1104 3.19 24.09 -2.26
CA GLN A 1104 3.81 25.38 -2.54
C GLN A 1104 5.07 25.60 -1.71
#